data_AF-R9MSZ1-F1
#
_entry.id   AF-R9MSZ1-F1
#
_cell.length_a   1.000
_cell.length_b   1.000
_cell.length_c   1.000
_cell.angle_alpha   90.00
_cell.angle_beta   90.00
_cell.angle_gamma   90.00
#
_symmetry.space_group_name_H-M   'P 1'
#
loop_
_entity.id
_entity.type
_entity.pdbx_description
1 polymer ?
#
loop_
_entity_poly.entity_id
_entity_poly.type
_entity_poly.pdbx_seq_one_letter_code
_entity_poly.pdbx_strand_id
1 'polypeptide(L)'
;MLELKLSQLDKQEWEKRHIMTPGYDVKKMRERTKAKPKWIHFGAGNIFRAFPAAVLDNLLEDGIEDIGLIVAEGFDAEIIDRIYKPCDNLSLLVTLKSDGSVEKRIIASIAEALVMAKGQAEDAQRLKDIFRSPSLQVVSFTITEKGYKLCDASGMYFMEIQKDFLAGPGHADSYMGKVAALCYERYHAGGLPIALVSMDNFSHNGDKLKIAIQTFAREWEKRGLIQAGFLTYLQDEDKVSFPWTMIDKITPRPDKKVEELLISDGLTGISPIITSRHTYIAPYVNAEECQYLVIEDHFPAGRPKLERGGIHFTSRDIVDKSERMKVCTCLNPLHTALAVFGCLFSYDRIYKEMEDELLKKLVFDIGYLEGLPVVIDPEIIHPEKFLKEVLCDRITNPFMPDTPQRIATDTSQKLSVRFGETIKSYEERGMDISKLHLIPLVFAGWCRYLMGIDDMGEAFEVSPDPLHDRLIKQLGGIKLGDKGLFSEQLKPILSNKEIFGVDLYRAGLGEQVERYFAEMVSEKGAVRKTLERYVLGKREALLKEISRIGIIPVVVLEDAHKAIPTAKALRDGGINCAEVTFRTMAAEESIRRITERYPDMLVGAGTVLHTGQVDKAVKAGAKFIVTPGYNPEVVNYCVVKEIPIVPGCMDTNAIEMALSVGLDTVKFFPAEAAGGLAMLKALAGPYSNLKFIPTGGIGADNLTEYLIYDKVTACGGSWMVKPSLIREERFDEITRLTEAAVQKMLGFKLFYVEVLEKNEDTQEAGKIIRLLGGHVRALEPRQESRCGEIAIETNSVIRVAYYLWKRGVCMDMRTMEYGEGRLQSVYLKDRIGGFAVKLLQKQG
;
A
#
# COMPACT_ATOMS: atom_id res chain seq x y z
N MET A 1 18.45 -33.55 12.29
CA MET A 1 18.11 -32.14 12.62
C MET A 1 19.32 -31.32 12.26
N LEU A 2 19.11 -30.22 11.55
CA LEU A 2 20.18 -29.34 11.05
C LEU A 2 20.37 -28.18 12.01
N GLU A 3 21.62 -27.93 12.42
CA GLU A 3 21.99 -26.74 13.16
C GLU A 3 22.84 -25.83 12.27
N LEU A 4 22.67 -24.52 12.41
CA LEU A 4 23.45 -23.53 11.67
C LEU A 4 24.88 -23.46 12.24
N LYS A 5 25.70 -24.46 11.89
CA LYS A 5 27.03 -24.71 12.43
C LYS A 5 28.03 -24.99 11.32
N LEU A 6 29.26 -24.49 11.47
CA LEU A 6 30.32 -24.67 10.47
C LEU A 6 30.66 -26.15 10.25
N SER A 7 30.57 -26.97 11.31
CA SER A 7 30.81 -28.41 11.23
C SER A 7 29.71 -29.20 10.50
N GLN A 8 28.56 -28.57 10.23
CA GLN A 8 27.40 -29.22 9.60
C GLN A 8 27.14 -28.70 8.17
N LEU A 9 28.03 -27.93 7.55
CA LEU A 9 27.88 -27.43 6.17
C LEU A 9 28.04 -28.52 5.08
N ASP A 10 27.62 -29.76 5.34
CA ASP A 10 27.57 -30.81 4.32
C ASP A 10 26.50 -30.47 3.26
N LYS A 11 26.97 -30.11 2.07
CA LYS A 11 26.15 -29.64 0.95
C LYS A 11 24.94 -30.53 0.67
N GLN A 12 25.07 -31.86 0.74
CA GLN A 12 23.99 -32.79 0.36
C GLN A 12 22.77 -32.67 1.28
N GLU A 13 22.99 -32.51 2.59
CA GLU A 13 21.87 -32.51 3.53
C GLU A 13 21.09 -31.20 3.46
N TRP A 14 21.75 -30.06 3.24
CA TRP A 14 21.08 -28.76 3.05
C TRP A 14 20.36 -28.66 1.69
N GLU A 15 20.95 -29.18 0.61
CA GLU A 15 20.36 -29.18 -0.73
C GLU A 15 19.03 -29.95 -0.77
N LYS A 16 18.91 -31.08 -0.05
CA LYS A 16 17.65 -31.83 0.09
C LYS A 16 16.50 -31.03 0.70
N ARG A 17 16.79 -29.88 1.34
CA ARG A 17 15.80 -28.95 1.93
C ARG A 17 15.73 -27.64 1.16
N HIS A 18 16.33 -27.60 -0.03
CA HIS A 18 16.42 -26.42 -0.89
C HIS A 18 17.05 -25.21 -0.18
N ILE A 19 18.10 -25.47 0.63
CA ILE A 19 18.89 -24.42 1.30
C ILE A 19 20.28 -24.38 0.66
N MET A 20 20.64 -23.24 0.09
CA MET A 20 21.96 -23.03 -0.51
C MET A 20 23.03 -22.87 0.56
N THR A 21 24.15 -23.58 0.40
CA THR A 21 25.35 -23.48 1.23
C THR A 21 26.48 -22.80 0.46
N PRO A 22 27.46 -22.17 1.14
CA PRO A 22 28.62 -21.59 0.47
C PRO A 22 29.42 -22.64 -0.29
N GLY A 23 29.76 -22.37 -1.55
CA GLY A 23 30.63 -23.17 -2.41
C GLY A 23 32.12 -22.86 -2.26
N TYR A 24 32.49 -21.92 -1.40
CA TYR A 24 33.88 -21.56 -1.08
C TYR A 24 34.34 -22.08 0.29
N ASP A 25 35.67 -22.14 0.52
CA ASP A 25 36.25 -22.58 1.79
C ASP A 25 36.11 -21.49 2.87
N VAL A 26 35.05 -21.60 3.66
CA VAL A 26 34.73 -20.66 4.76
C VAL A 26 35.87 -20.57 5.77
N LYS A 27 36.54 -21.67 6.13
CA LYS A 27 37.63 -21.65 7.13
C LYS A 27 38.80 -20.83 6.62
N LYS A 28 39.22 -21.08 5.38
CA LYS A 28 40.32 -20.35 4.74
C LYS A 28 39.99 -18.86 4.54
N MET A 29 38.75 -18.54 4.18
CA MET A 29 38.28 -17.16 4.11
C MET A 29 38.41 -16.48 5.49
N ARG A 30 38.02 -17.14 6.57
CA ARG A 30 38.14 -16.59 7.94
C ARG A 30 39.58 -16.34 8.35
N GLU A 31 40.47 -17.27 8.07
CA GLU A 31 41.90 -17.12 8.35
C GLU A 31 42.50 -15.92 7.61
N ARG A 32 42.18 -15.77 6.32
CA ARG A 32 42.62 -14.62 5.51
C ARG A 32 42.07 -13.30 6.05
N THR A 33 40.79 -13.28 6.42
CA THR A 33 40.12 -12.08 6.97
C THR A 33 40.75 -11.67 8.29
N LYS A 34 41.04 -12.64 9.18
CA LYS A 34 41.71 -12.39 10.46
C LYS A 34 43.11 -11.79 10.28
N ALA A 35 43.87 -12.33 9.33
CA ALA A 35 45.23 -11.91 9.05
C ALA A 35 45.31 -10.56 8.34
N LYS A 36 44.33 -10.25 7.48
CA LYS A 36 44.30 -9.03 6.65
C LYS A 36 42.87 -8.44 6.64
N PRO A 37 42.40 -7.88 7.76
CA PRO A 37 41.06 -7.31 7.82
C PRO A 37 40.95 -6.15 6.82
N LYS A 38 40.01 -6.24 5.87
CA LYS A 38 39.74 -5.18 4.88
C LYS A 38 38.50 -4.36 5.23
N TRP A 39 37.53 -4.98 5.87
CA TRP A 39 36.23 -4.38 6.14
C TRP A 39 35.73 -4.80 7.53
N ILE A 40 35.40 -3.80 8.35
CA ILE A 40 34.65 -3.98 9.60
C ILE A 40 33.30 -3.26 9.52
N HIS A 41 32.26 -3.90 10.04
CA HIS A 41 30.90 -3.35 10.12
C HIS A 41 30.46 -3.17 11.57
N PHE A 42 29.88 -2.03 11.89
CA PHE A 42 29.29 -1.70 13.18
C PHE A 42 27.77 -1.76 13.09
N GLY A 43 27.15 -2.57 13.95
CA GLY A 43 25.70 -2.84 13.91
C GLY A 43 25.41 -4.23 13.35
N ALA A 44 25.20 -5.20 14.21
CA ALA A 44 25.10 -6.62 13.84
C ALA A 44 23.67 -7.04 13.44
N GLY A 45 22.90 -6.12 12.86
CA GLY A 45 21.45 -6.26 12.64
C GLY A 45 21.04 -7.04 11.38
N ASN A 46 19.73 -7.02 11.09
CA ASN A 46 19.13 -7.78 9.99
C ASN A 46 19.51 -7.25 8.61
N ILE A 47 19.43 -5.93 8.38
CA ILE A 47 19.74 -5.33 7.08
C ILE A 47 21.18 -5.60 6.64
N PHE A 48 22.13 -5.50 7.56
CA PHE A 48 23.53 -5.85 7.32
C PHE A 48 23.69 -7.31 6.85
N ARG A 49 23.11 -8.26 7.59
CA ARG A 49 23.19 -9.69 7.29
C ARG A 49 22.51 -10.06 5.98
N ALA A 50 21.36 -9.46 5.69
CA ALA A 50 20.57 -9.75 4.50
C ALA A 50 21.04 -9.01 3.24
N PHE A 51 21.93 -8.02 3.36
CA PHE A 51 22.32 -7.22 2.21
C PHE A 51 23.84 -7.01 2.08
N PRO A 52 24.53 -6.07 2.76
CA PRO A 52 25.99 -5.94 2.62
C PRO A 52 26.76 -7.25 2.79
N ALA A 53 26.44 -8.04 3.82
CA ALA A 53 27.10 -9.33 4.06
C ALA A 53 26.72 -10.38 3.01
N ALA A 54 25.46 -10.41 2.57
CA ALA A 54 24.98 -11.33 1.53
C ALA A 54 25.59 -11.02 0.15
N VAL A 55 25.79 -9.73 -0.17
CA VAL A 55 26.49 -9.31 -1.40
C VAL A 55 27.94 -9.76 -1.37
N LEU A 56 28.65 -9.56 -0.25
CA LEU A 56 30.02 -10.06 -0.13
C LEU A 56 30.09 -11.59 -0.22
N ASP A 57 29.10 -12.29 0.34
CA ASP A 57 28.99 -13.75 0.25
C ASP A 57 28.91 -14.23 -1.21
N ASN A 58 28.09 -13.57 -2.03
CA ASN A 58 28.03 -13.86 -3.47
C ASN A 58 29.36 -13.60 -4.18
N LEU A 59 30.10 -12.55 -3.81
CA LEU A 59 31.41 -12.27 -4.39
C LEU A 59 32.48 -13.29 -4.00
N LEU A 60 32.38 -13.86 -2.79
CA LEU A 60 33.22 -14.97 -2.35
C LEU A 60 32.87 -16.25 -3.13
N GLU A 61 31.59 -16.50 -3.38
CA GLU A 61 31.10 -17.61 -4.22
C GLU A 61 31.64 -17.51 -5.65
N ASP A 62 31.60 -16.33 -6.24
CA ASP A 62 32.10 -16.06 -7.59
C ASP A 62 33.64 -16.03 -7.68
N GLY A 63 34.35 -16.13 -6.55
CA GLY A 63 35.81 -16.02 -6.48
C GLY A 63 36.36 -14.64 -6.81
N ILE A 64 35.50 -13.60 -6.79
CA ILE A 64 35.87 -12.19 -7.04
C ILE A 64 36.59 -11.61 -5.82
N GLU A 65 36.12 -11.98 -4.63
CA GLU A 65 36.77 -11.70 -3.35
C GLU A 65 37.21 -13.00 -2.68
N ASP A 66 38.17 -12.91 -1.77
CA ASP A 66 38.69 -14.08 -1.03
C ASP A 66 38.86 -13.80 0.47
N ILE A 67 38.44 -12.62 0.90
CA ILE A 67 38.45 -12.08 2.25
C ILE A 67 37.02 -11.65 2.58
N GLY A 68 36.50 -12.13 3.71
CA GLY A 68 35.22 -11.74 4.26
C GLY A 68 35.30 -10.42 5.04
N LEU A 69 34.36 -10.25 5.97
CA LEU A 69 34.28 -9.06 6.82
C LEU A 69 34.20 -9.42 8.31
N ILE A 70 34.43 -8.42 9.15
CA ILE A 70 34.29 -8.49 10.60
C ILE A 70 33.07 -7.66 11.00
N VAL A 71 32.27 -8.15 11.95
CA VAL A 71 31.18 -7.38 12.53
C VAL A 71 31.49 -7.06 13.99
N ALA A 72 31.09 -5.87 14.44
CA ALA A 72 31.19 -5.42 15.81
C ALA A 72 29.86 -4.82 16.29
N GLU A 73 29.48 -5.13 17.52
CA GLU A 73 28.25 -4.62 18.15
C GLU A 73 28.58 -3.90 19.46
N GLY A 74 28.11 -2.65 19.58
CA GLY A 74 28.42 -1.76 20.71
C GLY A 74 27.21 -1.31 21.51
N PHE A 75 25.99 -1.48 20.99
CA PHE A 75 24.74 -1.13 21.65
C PHE A 75 24.13 -2.35 22.37
N ASP A 76 24.14 -3.50 21.70
CA ASP A 76 23.46 -4.72 22.18
C ASP A 76 24.34 -5.99 22.03
N ALA A 77 25.26 -6.17 22.99
CA ALA A 77 26.21 -7.28 23.01
C ALA A 77 25.54 -8.68 22.96
N GLU A 78 24.30 -8.80 23.44
CA GLU A 78 23.56 -10.07 23.42
C GLU A 78 23.36 -10.62 22.01
N ILE A 79 23.33 -9.75 20.99
CA ILE A 79 23.28 -10.17 19.60
C ILE A 79 24.47 -11.08 19.27
N ILE A 80 25.67 -10.67 19.65
CA ILE A 80 26.89 -11.45 19.38
C ILE A 80 26.86 -12.76 20.17
N ASP A 81 26.55 -12.68 21.46
CA ASP A 81 26.64 -13.81 22.38
C ASP A 81 25.54 -14.87 22.17
N ARG A 82 24.35 -14.46 21.74
CA ARG A 82 23.18 -15.34 21.64
C ARG A 82 22.81 -15.72 20.19
N ILE A 83 23.28 -14.98 19.19
CA ILE A 83 23.02 -15.26 17.77
C ILE A 83 24.30 -15.63 17.02
N TYR A 84 25.30 -14.76 17.00
CA TYR A 84 26.48 -14.98 16.16
C TYR A 84 27.36 -16.12 16.67
N LYS A 85 27.80 -16.08 17.93
CA LYS A 85 28.67 -17.12 18.51
C LYS A 85 28.02 -18.52 18.47
N PRO A 86 26.73 -18.70 18.85
CA PRO A 86 26.07 -19.99 18.79
C PRO A 86 25.87 -20.53 17.37
N CYS A 87 25.90 -19.68 16.34
CA CYS A 87 25.79 -20.11 14.94
C CYS A 87 27.13 -20.08 14.19
N ASP A 88 28.25 -20.04 14.91
CA ASP A 88 29.59 -19.92 14.34
C ASP A 88 29.71 -18.77 13.32
N ASN A 89 29.07 -17.61 13.57
CA ASN A 89 28.96 -16.44 12.68
C ASN A 89 28.26 -16.69 11.33
N LEU A 90 27.54 -17.80 11.17
CA LEU A 90 26.69 -18.06 10.03
C LEU A 90 25.32 -17.38 10.24
N SER A 91 24.66 -17.00 9.14
CA SER A 91 23.29 -16.50 9.16
C SER A 91 22.50 -17.13 8.02
N LEU A 92 21.20 -17.40 8.22
CA LEU A 92 20.34 -17.90 7.15
C LEU A 92 19.52 -16.75 6.54
N LEU A 93 19.74 -16.41 5.29
CA LEU A 93 18.91 -15.46 4.54
C LEU A 93 17.71 -16.20 3.93
N VAL A 94 16.52 -15.69 4.20
CA VAL A 94 15.24 -16.17 3.65
C VAL A 94 14.63 -15.04 2.82
N THR A 95 14.77 -15.14 1.50
CA THR A 95 14.25 -14.15 0.55
C THR A 95 12.81 -14.49 0.20
N LEU A 96 11.91 -13.55 0.49
CA LEU A 96 10.47 -13.67 0.34
C LEU A 96 10.03 -12.96 -0.96
N LYS A 97 9.60 -13.73 -1.97
CA LYS A 97 9.27 -13.19 -3.30
C LYS A 97 7.80 -12.80 -3.41
N SER A 98 7.49 -11.88 -4.32
CA SER A 98 6.13 -11.38 -4.57
C SER A 98 5.18 -12.45 -5.09
N ASP A 99 5.71 -13.46 -5.79
CA ASP A 99 4.96 -14.61 -6.32
C ASP A 99 4.61 -15.67 -5.27
N GLY A 100 4.98 -15.44 -4.00
CA GLY A 100 4.74 -16.36 -2.90
C GLY A 100 5.88 -17.37 -2.66
N SER A 101 6.89 -17.43 -3.54
CA SER A 101 8.03 -18.33 -3.37
C SER A 101 9.05 -17.83 -2.35
N VAL A 102 9.84 -18.77 -1.79
CA VAL A 102 10.83 -18.50 -0.75
C VAL A 102 12.17 -19.11 -1.14
N GLU A 103 13.22 -18.31 -1.13
CA GLU A 103 14.61 -18.74 -1.37
C GLU A 103 15.40 -18.71 -0.07
N LYS A 104 16.18 -19.77 0.20
CA LYS A 104 16.95 -19.93 1.46
C LYS A 104 18.44 -20.08 1.16
N ARG A 105 19.28 -19.24 1.76
CA ARG A 105 20.76 -19.26 1.58
C ARG A 105 21.49 -19.02 2.90
N ILE A 106 22.49 -19.85 3.20
CA ILE A 106 23.41 -19.60 4.31
C ILE A 106 24.45 -18.56 3.88
N ILE A 107 24.51 -17.47 4.64
CA ILE A 107 25.51 -16.41 4.54
C ILE A 107 26.67 -16.73 5.48
N ALA A 108 27.88 -16.83 4.93
CA ALA A 108 29.09 -17.21 5.67
C ALA A 108 30.24 -16.20 5.54
N SER A 109 30.03 -15.07 4.86
CA SER A 109 31.00 -13.99 4.64
C SER A 109 31.50 -13.30 5.92
N ILE A 110 30.88 -13.55 7.07
CA ILE A 110 31.24 -12.97 8.38
C ILE A 110 32.29 -13.86 9.05
N ALA A 111 33.51 -13.31 9.22
CA ALA A 111 34.63 -14.04 9.75
C ALA A 111 34.77 -13.97 11.27
N GLU A 112 34.51 -12.79 11.83
CA GLU A 112 34.60 -12.51 13.26
C GLU A 112 33.41 -11.64 13.69
N ALA A 113 32.94 -11.86 14.92
CA ALA A 113 31.86 -11.12 15.53
C ALA A 113 32.32 -10.68 16.93
N LEU A 114 32.50 -9.37 17.11
CA LEU A 114 33.16 -8.75 18.28
C LEU A 114 32.18 -7.90 19.08
N VAL A 115 32.38 -7.83 20.40
CA VAL A 115 31.61 -6.98 21.30
C VAL A 115 32.41 -5.72 21.67
N MET A 116 31.85 -4.55 21.34
CA MET A 116 32.40 -3.24 21.67
C MET A 116 31.81 -2.69 22.99
N ALA A 117 32.00 -3.44 24.08
CA ALA A 117 31.47 -3.12 25.41
C ALA A 117 32.55 -3.16 26.51
N LYS A 118 32.30 -2.47 27.62
CA LYS A 118 33.15 -2.54 28.81
C LYS A 118 33.22 -3.98 29.34
N GLY A 119 34.41 -4.42 29.74
CA GLY A 119 34.66 -5.77 30.25
C GLY A 119 35.04 -6.80 29.18
N GLN A 120 34.95 -6.46 27.89
CA GLN A 120 35.36 -7.32 26.77
C GLN A 120 36.78 -6.98 26.32
N ALA A 121 37.78 -7.26 27.18
CA ALA A 121 39.15 -6.81 26.97
C ALA A 121 39.80 -7.39 25.69
N GLU A 122 39.52 -8.67 25.38
CA GLU A 122 40.05 -9.33 24.19
C GLU A 122 39.47 -8.72 22.91
N ASP A 123 38.14 -8.56 22.83
CA ASP A 123 37.48 -7.93 21.68
C ASP A 123 37.90 -6.46 21.53
N ALA A 124 38.05 -5.73 22.64
CA ALA A 124 38.54 -4.35 22.62
C ALA A 124 39.97 -4.27 22.06
N GLN A 125 40.87 -5.17 22.45
CA GLN A 125 42.21 -5.23 21.90
C GLN A 125 42.17 -5.62 20.41
N ARG A 126 41.34 -6.60 20.04
CA ARG A 126 41.18 -7.03 18.65
C ARG A 126 40.68 -5.89 17.75
N LEU A 127 39.73 -5.10 18.20
CA LEU A 127 39.25 -3.90 17.49
C LEU A 127 40.37 -2.88 17.26
N LYS A 128 41.23 -2.65 18.25
CA LYS A 128 42.40 -1.77 18.09
C LYS A 128 43.37 -2.33 17.06
N ASP A 129 43.66 -3.62 17.10
CA ASP A 129 44.56 -4.27 16.13
C ASP A 129 44.03 -4.17 14.70
N ILE A 130 42.71 -4.32 14.52
CA ILE A 130 42.03 -4.12 13.23
C ILE A 130 42.22 -2.69 12.74
N PHE A 131 41.95 -1.68 13.58
CA PHE A 131 42.08 -0.26 13.20
C PHE A 131 43.52 0.16 12.93
N ARG A 132 44.50 -0.47 13.59
CA ARG A 132 45.93 -0.27 13.34
C ARG A 132 46.43 -1.00 12.08
N SER A 133 45.64 -1.92 11.51
CA SER A 133 46.04 -2.68 10.33
C SER A 133 46.10 -1.81 9.07
N PRO A 134 47.19 -1.85 8.29
CA PRO A 134 47.27 -1.21 6.96
C PRO A 134 46.29 -1.80 5.94
N SER A 135 45.81 -3.03 6.15
CA SER A 135 44.87 -3.67 5.23
C SER A 135 43.43 -3.15 5.38
N LEU A 136 43.09 -2.48 6.48
CA LEU A 136 41.73 -2.03 6.72
C LEU A 136 41.40 -0.86 5.78
N GLN A 137 40.31 -1.01 5.03
CA GLN A 137 39.89 -0.09 3.98
C GLN A 137 38.58 0.61 4.34
N VAL A 138 37.61 -0.16 4.85
CA VAL A 138 36.23 0.29 5.08
C VAL A 138 35.79 0.00 6.51
N VAL A 139 35.18 1.01 7.13
CA VAL A 139 34.40 0.89 8.36
C VAL A 139 32.98 1.29 8.01
N SER A 140 32.01 0.39 8.07
CA SER A 140 30.61 0.74 7.75
C SER A 140 29.64 0.53 8.92
N PHE A 141 28.46 1.13 8.85
CA PHE A 141 27.54 1.24 9.98
C PHE A 141 26.08 0.97 9.60
N THR A 142 25.37 0.19 10.41
CA THR A 142 23.89 0.10 10.43
C THR A 142 23.37 0.15 11.87
N ILE A 143 23.51 1.32 12.50
CA ILE A 143 23.33 1.54 13.94
C ILE A 143 22.10 2.40 14.26
N THR A 144 21.27 2.67 13.25
CA THR A 144 20.13 3.61 13.26
C THR A 144 20.54 5.08 13.39
N GLU A 145 19.67 6.00 12.97
CA GLU A 145 19.90 7.45 13.07
C GLU A 145 20.26 7.90 14.50
N LYS A 146 19.71 7.23 15.52
CA LYS A 146 19.99 7.53 16.93
C LYS A 146 21.45 7.32 17.30
N GLY A 147 22.14 6.38 16.66
CA GLY A 147 23.54 6.07 16.94
C GLY A 147 24.51 7.22 16.65
N TYR A 148 24.11 8.18 15.82
CA TYR A 148 24.93 9.34 15.41
C TYR A 148 24.64 10.61 16.20
N LYS A 149 23.54 10.64 16.97
CA LYS A 149 23.10 11.86 17.69
C LYS A 149 23.95 12.08 18.94
N LEU A 150 24.59 13.26 18.99
CA LEU A 150 25.35 13.69 20.18
C LEU A 150 24.53 14.61 21.10
N CYS A 151 23.50 15.25 20.56
CA CYS A 151 22.67 16.22 21.28
C CYS A 151 21.20 15.82 21.27
N ASP A 152 20.47 16.33 22.27
CA ASP A 152 19.01 16.31 22.30
C ASP A 152 18.39 17.36 21.35
N ALA A 153 17.06 17.42 21.32
CA ALA A 153 16.31 18.36 20.48
C ALA A 153 16.54 19.85 20.82
N SER A 154 17.07 20.16 22.01
CA SER A 154 17.42 21.53 22.43
C SER A 154 18.85 21.92 22.06
N GLY A 155 19.63 20.99 21.49
CA GLY A 155 21.03 21.19 21.12
C GLY A 155 22.03 20.90 22.25
N MET A 156 21.57 20.43 23.41
CA MET A 156 22.46 20.06 24.52
C MET A 156 23.04 18.66 24.32
N TYR A 157 24.34 18.49 24.55
CA TYR A 157 25.00 17.19 24.49
C TYR A 157 24.43 16.23 25.54
N PHE A 158 24.18 14.97 25.17
CA PHE A 158 23.78 13.93 26.11
C PHE A 158 24.85 13.71 27.19
N MET A 159 24.43 13.28 28.38
CA MET A 159 25.32 13.18 29.55
C MET A 159 26.49 12.21 29.31
N GLU A 160 26.24 11.09 28.63
CA GLU A 160 27.25 10.11 28.26
C GLU A 160 28.30 10.68 27.30
N ILE A 161 27.91 11.56 26.39
CA ILE A 161 28.82 12.23 25.45
C ILE A 161 29.73 13.21 26.20
N GLN A 162 29.17 13.97 27.13
CA GLN A 162 29.95 14.90 27.98
C GLN A 162 30.98 14.15 28.84
N LYS A 163 30.61 12.99 29.39
CA LYS A 163 31.54 12.13 30.15
C LYS A 163 32.71 11.67 29.29
N ASP A 164 32.44 11.24 28.05
CA ASP A 164 33.49 10.82 27.13
C ASP A 164 34.43 11.96 26.72
N PHE A 165 33.92 13.19 26.54
CA PHE A 165 34.77 14.36 26.28
C PHE A 165 35.77 14.64 27.40
N LEU A 166 35.42 14.32 28.65
CA LEU A 166 36.30 14.48 29.81
C LEU A 166 37.24 13.28 30.00
N ALA A 167 36.77 12.07 29.69
CA ALA A 167 37.52 10.83 29.94
C ALA A 167 38.60 10.53 28.89
N GLY A 168 38.47 11.10 27.69
CA GLY A 168 39.41 10.87 26.58
C GLY A 168 39.21 9.51 25.88
N PRO A 169 39.99 9.23 24.81
CA PRO A 169 39.77 8.07 23.96
C PRO A 169 39.97 6.73 24.68
N GLY A 170 40.84 6.67 25.70
CA GLY A 170 41.11 5.44 26.44
C GLY A 170 39.95 4.93 27.29
N HIS A 171 38.96 5.78 27.59
CA HIS A 171 37.85 5.49 28.50
C HIS A 171 36.47 5.86 27.94
N ALA A 172 36.38 6.16 26.64
CA ALA A 172 35.13 6.50 25.98
C ALA A 172 34.12 5.33 26.06
N ASP A 173 32.87 5.63 26.42
CA ASP A 173 31.82 4.63 26.61
C ASP A 173 30.63 4.76 25.65
N SER A 174 30.34 5.97 25.18
CA SER A 174 29.31 6.20 24.18
C SER A 174 29.69 5.52 22.85
N TYR A 175 28.69 5.18 22.03
CA TYR A 175 28.93 4.47 20.78
C TYR A 175 29.90 5.22 19.87
N MET A 176 29.62 6.50 19.59
CA MET A 176 30.48 7.35 18.76
C MET A 176 31.81 7.68 19.43
N GLY A 177 31.86 7.80 20.76
CA GLY A 177 33.11 7.97 21.49
C GLY A 177 34.05 6.77 21.29
N LYS A 178 33.53 5.53 21.39
CA LYS A 178 34.32 4.32 21.13
C LYS A 178 34.83 4.25 19.69
N VAL A 179 33.99 4.57 18.71
CA VAL A 179 34.39 4.61 17.29
C VAL A 179 35.45 5.68 17.05
N ALA A 180 35.31 6.87 17.63
CA ALA A 180 36.30 7.94 17.54
C ALA A 180 37.64 7.53 18.19
N ALA A 181 37.60 6.80 19.31
CA ALA A 181 38.79 6.25 19.94
C ALA A 181 39.49 5.21 19.04
N LEU A 182 38.75 4.36 18.32
CA LEU A 182 39.33 3.44 17.35
C LEU A 182 39.94 4.18 16.14
N CYS A 183 39.31 5.26 15.67
CA CYS A 183 39.92 6.12 14.65
C CYS A 183 41.22 6.77 15.14
N TYR A 184 41.29 7.11 16.43
CA TYR A 184 42.49 7.63 17.05
C TYR A 184 43.61 6.59 17.13
N GLU A 185 43.29 5.31 17.36
CA GLU A 185 44.26 4.21 17.28
C GLU A 185 44.85 4.06 15.87
N ARG A 186 44.03 4.28 14.83
CA ARG A 186 44.51 4.31 13.45
C ARG A 186 45.40 5.51 13.14
N TYR A 187 45.06 6.69 13.69
CA TYR A 187 45.91 7.87 13.59
C TYR A 187 47.28 7.60 14.24
N HIS A 188 47.30 7.01 15.43
CA HIS A 188 48.53 6.60 16.11
C HIS A 188 49.34 5.53 15.35
N ALA A 189 48.69 4.71 14.53
CA ALA A 189 49.37 3.77 13.63
C ALA A 189 49.96 4.43 12.36
N GLY A 190 50.11 5.76 12.35
CA GLY A 190 50.73 6.51 11.25
C GLY A 190 49.76 7.21 10.32
N GLY A 191 48.52 7.46 10.74
CA GLY A 191 47.53 8.20 9.94
C GLY A 191 47.17 7.47 8.63
N LEU A 192 46.90 6.17 8.73
CA LEU A 192 46.60 5.31 7.58
C LEU A 192 45.23 5.64 6.98
N PRO A 193 45.07 5.66 5.64
CA PRO A 193 43.82 6.07 5.01
C PRO A 193 42.64 5.13 5.34
N ILE A 194 41.40 5.62 5.38
CA ILE A 194 40.18 4.82 5.67
C ILE A 194 38.90 5.50 5.18
N ALA A 195 37.88 4.72 4.83
CA ALA A 195 36.52 5.21 4.60
C ALA A 195 35.58 4.84 5.76
N LEU A 196 34.84 5.82 6.28
CA LEU A 196 33.76 5.63 7.26
C LEU A 196 32.40 5.79 6.58
N VAL A 197 31.70 4.67 6.36
CA VAL A 197 30.52 4.60 5.49
C VAL A 197 29.28 4.29 6.31
N SER A 198 28.48 5.32 6.61
CA SER A 198 27.14 5.06 7.16
C SER A 198 26.27 4.42 6.09
N MET A 199 25.62 3.29 6.40
CA MET A 199 24.64 2.60 5.55
C MET A 199 23.26 2.61 6.22
N ASP A 200 23.00 3.61 7.06
CA ASP A 200 21.69 3.81 7.69
C ASP A 200 20.77 4.66 6.79
N ASN A 201 19.47 4.40 6.87
CA ASN A 201 18.44 4.99 6.01
C ASN A 201 18.00 6.39 6.48
N PHE A 202 18.88 7.39 6.34
CA PHE A 202 18.58 8.81 6.51
C PHE A 202 19.50 9.68 5.65
N SER A 203 19.06 10.89 5.29
CA SER A 203 19.76 11.76 4.36
C SER A 203 21.10 12.27 4.90
N HIS A 204 22.07 12.42 3.99
CA HIS A 204 23.41 12.95 4.28
C HIS A 204 24.10 12.21 5.43
N ASN A 205 23.92 10.89 5.49
CA ASN A 205 24.36 10.06 6.61
C ASN A 205 25.89 10.12 6.86
N GLY A 206 26.69 10.21 5.80
CA GLY A 206 28.14 10.44 5.89
C GLY A 206 28.49 11.75 6.62
N ASP A 207 27.75 12.83 6.37
CA ASP A 207 28.00 14.11 7.04
C ASP A 207 27.66 14.06 8.54
N LYS A 208 26.57 13.38 8.91
CA LYS A 208 26.22 13.19 10.33
C LYS A 208 27.29 12.37 11.06
N LEU A 209 27.82 11.34 10.41
CA LEU A 209 28.94 10.57 10.95
C LEU A 209 30.22 11.40 11.05
N LYS A 210 30.56 12.19 10.02
CA LYS A 210 31.69 13.13 10.02
C LYS A 210 31.62 14.10 11.20
N ILE A 211 30.46 14.75 11.37
CA ILE A 211 30.23 15.69 12.47
C ILE A 211 30.39 15.00 13.83
N ALA A 212 29.82 13.80 14.00
CA ALA A 212 29.90 13.06 15.25
C ALA A 212 31.35 12.76 15.64
N ILE A 213 32.13 12.15 14.73
CA ILE A 213 33.52 11.74 15.00
C ILE A 213 34.43 12.96 15.17
N GLN A 214 34.32 13.98 14.32
CA GLN A 214 35.14 15.18 14.43
C GLN A 214 34.84 16.00 15.69
N THR A 215 33.62 15.91 16.24
CA THR A 215 33.29 16.56 17.52
C THR A 215 34.08 15.95 18.68
N PHE A 216 34.18 14.61 18.76
CA PHE A 216 35.03 13.96 19.75
C PHE A 216 36.50 14.35 19.61
N ALA A 217 37.03 14.30 18.38
CA ALA A 217 38.42 14.69 18.11
C ALA A 217 38.70 16.13 18.58
N ARG A 218 37.83 17.08 18.21
CA ARG A 218 37.95 18.49 18.60
C ARG A 218 37.92 18.68 20.12
N GLU A 219 36.97 18.05 20.80
CA GLU A 219 36.81 18.22 22.25
C GLU A 219 37.94 17.56 23.05
N TRP A 220 38.49 16.43 22.57
CA TRP A 220 39.66 15.79 23.16
C TRP A 220 40.95 16.59 22.90
N GLU A 221 41.18 17.10 21.68
CA GLU A 221 42.34 17.96 21.37
C GLU A 221 42.31 19.25 22.20
N LYS A 222 41.16 19.92 22.26
CA LYS A 222 40.96 21.16 23.05
C LYS A 222 41.32 20.98 24.54
N ARG A 223 41.15 19.77 25.07
CA ARG A 223 41.45 19.43 26.47
C ARG A 223 42.84 18.83 26.68
N GLY A 224 43.63 18.67 25.61
CA GLY A 224 44.96 18.06 25.69
C GLY A 224 44.92 16.56 26.03
N LEU A 225 43.82 15.87 25.76
CA LEU A 225 43.65 14.44 26.05
C LEU A 225 44.22 13.53 24.94
N ILE A 226 44.56 14.11 23.79
CA ILE A 226 45.13 13.44 22.62
C ILE A 226 46.21 14.30 21.97
N GLN A 227 47.05 13.66 21.15
CA GLN A 227 48.06 14.33 20.34
C GLN A 227 47.39 15.26 19.31
N ALA A 228 47.92 16.48 19.16
CA ALA A 228 47.48 17.40 18.13
C ALA A 228 47.63 16.81 16.72
N GLY A 229 46.68 17.11 15.84
CA GLY A 229 46.68 16.70 14.44
C GLY A 229 45.73 15.55 14.13
N PHE A 230 45.07 14.96 15.13
CA PHE A 230 44.04 13.95 14.90
C PHE A 230 42.82 14.55 14.17
N LEU A 231 42.38 15.75 14.58
CA LEU A 231 41.29 16.44 13.88
C LEU A 231 41.69 16.77 12.44
N THR A 232 42.93 17.22 12.21
CA THR A 232 43.46 17.48 10.87
C THR A 232 43.48 16.22 10.00
N TYR A 233 43.90 15.08 10.56
CA TYR A 233 43.85 13.78 9.89
C TYR A 233 42.42 13.39 9.48
N LEU A 234 41.42 13.60 10.36
CA LEU A 234 40.01 13.36 10.05
C LEU A 234 39.40 14.35 9.05
N GLN A 235 40.07 15.47 8.79
CA GLN A 235 39.65 16.51 7.83
C GLN A 235 40.36 16.39 6.48
N ASP A 236 41.44 15.61 6.41
CA ASP A 236 42.17 15.32 5.18
C ASP A 236 41.40 14.26 4.37
N GLU A 237 40.78 14.70 3.28
CA GLU A 237 39.93 13.86 2.42
C GLU A 237 40.72 12.75 1.70
N ASP A 238 42.02 12.93 1.47
CA ASP A 238 42.91 11.89 0.91
C ASP A 238 43.26 10.81 1.96
N LYS A 239 42.90 11.04 3.23
CA LYS A 239 43.13 10.11 4.34
C LYS A 239 41.83 9.54 4.86
N VAL A 240 40.84 10.36 5.17
CA VAL A 240 39.60 9.93 5.79
C VAL A 240 38.42 10.46 5.01
N SER A 241 37.63 9.55 4.44
CA SER A 241 36.40 9.89 3.76
C SER A 241 35.17 9.51 4.58
N PHE A 242 34.08 10.26 4.37
CA PHE A 242 32.75 9.99 4.93
C PHE A 242 31.70 9.93 3.81
N PRO A 243 31.69 8.84 3.01
CA PRO A 243 30.79 8.72 1.86
C PRO A 243 29.32 8.78 2.26
N TRP A 244 28.51 9.43 1.41
CA TRP A 244 27.06 9.32 1.48
C TRP A 244 26.58 8.00 0.90
N THR A 245 25.46 7.49 1.43
CA THR A 245 24.79 6.33 0.84
C THR A 245 23.28 6.52 0.78
N MET A 246 22.66 5.89 -0.23
CA MET A 246 21.25 5.56 -0.23
C MET A 246 21.11 4.04 -0.14
N ILE A 247 20.43 3.55 0.89
CA ILE A 247 20.11 2.14 1.06
C ILE A 247 18.60 1.91 0.99
N ASP A 248 18.18 0.85 0.34
CA ASP A 248 16.80 0.42 0.28
C ASP A 248 16.70 -1.10 0.25
N LYS A 249 16.17 -1.69 1.33
CA LYS A 249 15.78 -3.09 1.43
C LYS A 249 14.87 -3.26 2.65
N ILE A 250 13.73 -3.91 2.47
CA ILE A 250 12.84 -4.25 3.59
C ILE A 250 13.37 -5.52 4.27
N THR A 251 13.83 -5.36 5.51
CA THR A 251 14.21 -6.45 6.41
C THR A 251 13.39 -6.36 7.69
N PRO A 252 12.22 -7.04 7.74
CA PRO A 252 11.37 -6.96 8.90
C PRO A 252 11.95 -7.69 10.12
N ARG A 253 11.19 -7.65 11.23
CA ARG A 253 11.46 -8.51 12.37
C ARG A 253 11.36 -9.99 11.95
N PRO A 254 12.03 -10.90 12.67
CA PRO A 254 11.88 -12.34 12.47
C PRO A 254 10.40 -12.73 12.43
N ASP A 255 9.98 -13.35 11.32
CA ASP A 255 8.59 -13.72 11.08
C ASP A 255 8.29 -15.15 11.54
N LYS A 256 7.17 -15.32 12.25
CA LYS A 256 6.78 -16.61 12.82
C LYS A 256 6.51 -17.69 11.77
N LYS A 257 5.94 -17.34 10.61
CA LYS A 257 5.71 -18.31 9.52
C LYS A 257 7.02 -18.76 8.91
N VAL A 258 8.01 -17.87 8.84
CA VAL A 258 9.37 -18.22 8.40
C VAL A 258 10.04 -19.15 9.43
N GLU A 259 9.89 -18.88 10.73
CA GLU A 259 10.36 -19.81 11.78
C GLU A 259 9.74 -21.21 11.61
N GLU A 260 8.41 -21.29 11.47
CA GLU A 260 7.69 -22.55 11.29
C GLU A 260 8.15 -23.30 10.02
N LEU A 261 8.36 -22.58 8.91
CA LEU A 261 8.92 -23.14 7.67
C LEU A 261 10.29 -23.77 7.93
N LEU A 262 11.20 -23.04 8.57
CA LEU A 262 12.55 -23.53 8.84
C LEU A 262 12.57 -24.73 9.80
N ILE A 263 11.70 -24.75 10.81
CA ILE A 263 11.52 -25.91 11.68
C ILE A 263 11.00 -27.11 10.88
N SER A 264 10.07 -26.89 9.95
CA SER A 264 9.54 -27.95 9.08
C SER A 264 10.59 -28.50 8.11
N ASP A 265 11.55 -27.67 7.71
CA ASP A 265 12.76 -28.07 6.99
C ASP A 265 13.76 -28.83 7.89
N GLY A 266 13.46 -29.02 9.18
CA GLY A 266 14.26 -29.79 10.12
C GLY A 266 15.40 -29.00 10.78
N LEU A 267 15.37 -27.67 10.73
CA LEU A 267 16.32 -26.82 11.45
C LEU A 267 15.96 -26.71 12.94
N THR A 268 16.97 -26.68 13.78
CA THR A 268 16.85 -26.50 15.23
C THR A 268 17.67 -25.31 15.72
N GLY A 269 17.29 -24.73 16.85
CA GLY A 269 18.00 -23.59 17.44
C GLY A 269 17.86 -22.27 16.66
N ILE A 270 16.85 -22.16 15.80
CA ILE A 270 16.61 -20.98 14.94
C ILE A 270 15.57 -19.99 15.50
N SER A 271 15.04 -20.24 16.70
CA SER A 271 13.97 -19.43 17.27
C SER A 271 14.41 -17.98 17.52
N PRO A 272 13.55 -16.99 17.22
CA PRO A 272 13.81 -15.59 17.53
C PRO A 272 13.99 -15.35 19.03
N ILE A 273 14.81 -14.35 19.36
CA ILE A 273 14.97 -13.83 20.71
C ILE A 273 14.64 -12.35 20.75
N ILE A 274 14.28 -11.89 21.95
CA ILE A 274 14.24 -10.47 22.30
C ILE A 274 15.32 -10.25 23.34
N THR A 275 16.24 -9.32 23.07
CA THR A 275 17.33 -8.95 23.99
C THR A 275 16.83 -8.04 25.11
N SER A 276 17.64 -7.82 26.14
CA SER A 276 17.37 -6.84 27.20
C SER A 276 17.27 -5.40 26.69
N ARG A 277 17.80 -5.11 25.49
CA ARG A 277 17.68 -3.82 24.79
C ARG A 277 16.47 -3.75 23.86
N HIS A 278 15.57 -4.74 23.91
CA HIS A 278 14.38 -4.86 23.06
C HIS A 278 14.69 -5.04 21.57
N THR A 279 15.85 -5.61 21.23
CA THR A 279 16.18 -5.99 19.85
C THR A 279 15.54 -7.34 19.52
N TYR A 280 14.79 -7.40 18.41
CA TYR A 280 14.21 -8.62 17.88
C TYR A 280 15.15 -9.21 16.84
N ILE A 281 15.68 -10.40 17.09
CA ILE A 281 16.70 -11.00 16.23
C ILE A 281 16.63 -12.53 16.25
N ALA A 282 17.01 -13.16 15.14
CA ALA A 282 17.09 -14.62 15.00
C ALA A 282 18.35 -15.03 14.22
N PRO A 283 18.76 -16.31 14.25
CA PRO A 283 19.80 -16.87 13.37
C PRO A 283 19.48 -16.79 11.87
N TYR A 284 18.22 -16.53 11.53
CA TYR A 284 17.80 -16.22 10.17
C TYR A 284 17.38 -14.76 10.02
N VAL A 285 17.32 -14.30 8.78
CA VAL A 285 16.74 -13.01 8.39
C VAL A 285 15.77 -13.24 7.24
N ASN A 286 14.51 -12.92 7.44
CA ASN A 286 13.54 -12.79 6.36
C ASN A 286 13.68 -11.40 5.71
N ALA A 287 13.70 -11.34 4.38
CA ALA A 287 13.82 -10.08 3.65
C ALA A 287 13.15 -10.15 2.26
N GLU A 288 12.81 -9.00 1.69
CA GLU A 288 12.37 -8.93 0.29
C GLU A 288 13.53 -9.22 -0.70
N GLU A 289 13.20 -9.52 -1.96
CA GLU A 289 14.18 -9.70 -3.03
C GLU A 289 14.81 -8.36 -3.46
N CYS A 290 13.98 -7.35 -3.70
CA CYS A 290 14.39 -6.00 -4.07
C CYS A 290 15.45 -5.44 -3.10
N GLN A 291 16.51 -4.86 -3.66
CA GLN A 291 17.55 -4.20 -2.88
C GLN A 291 18.34 -3.19 -3.71
N TYR A 292 18.61 -2.04 -3.12
CA TYR A 292 19.42 -0.98 -3.72
C TYR A 292 20.40 -0.43 -2.69
N LEU A 293 21.67 -0.30 -3.07
CA LEU A 293 22.68 0.42 -2.30
C LEU A 293 23.51 1.25 -3.27
N VAL A 294 23.42 2.57 -3.10
CA VAL A 294 24.18 3.56 -3.85
C VAL A 294 25.13 4.23 -2.88
N ILE A 295 26.42 4.29 -3.21
CA ILE A 295 27.49 4.79 -2.35
C ILE A 295 28.31 5.82 -3.12
N GLU A 296 28.64 6.94 -2.47
CA GLU A 296 29.62 7.90 -2.99
C GLU A 296 30.99 7.21 -3.12
N ASP A 297 31.60 7.25 -4.31
CA ASP A 297 32.86 6.54 -4.58
C ASP A 297 34.09 7.32 -4.12
N HIS A 298 34.21 7.46 -2.79
CA HIS A 298 35.34 8.13 -2.16
C HIS A 298 35.96 7.21 -1.10
N PHE A 299 37.01 6.49 -1.49
CA PHE A 299 37.64 5.44 -0.67
C PHE A 299 39.17 5.55 -0.70
N PRO A 300 39.80 6.32 0.21
CA PRO A 300 41.23 6.64 0.15
C PRO A 300 42.16 5.42 0.36
N ALA A 301 41.64 4.33 0.92
CA ALA A 301 42.35 3.06 1.09
C ALA A 301 41.93 1.97 0.09
N GLY A 302 41.11 2.32 -0.91
CA GLY A 302 40.39 1.36 -1.75
C GLY A 302 39.18 0.75 -1.04
N ARG A 303 38.54 -0.22 -1.69
CA ARG A 303 37.35 -0.92 -1.20
C ARG A 303 37.20 -2.29 -1.85
N PRO A 304 36.43 -3.23 -1.27
CA PRO A 304 36.02 -4.45 -1.98
C PRO A 304 35.23 -4.13 -3.26
N LYS A 305 35.26 -5.04 -4.24
CA LYS A 305 34.61 -4.89 -5.56
C LYS A 305 33.09 -5.10 -5.51
N LEU A 306 32.43 -4.42 -4.58
CA LEU A 306 31.00 -4.54 -4.29
C LEU A 306 30.11 -4.21 -5.50
N GLU A 307 30.60 -3.46 -6.48
CA GLU A 307 29.91 -3.19 -7.74
C GLU A 307 29.61 -4.45 -8.57
N ARG A 308 30.43 -5.49 -8.42
CA ARG A 308 30.20 -6.78 -9.08
C ARG A 308 29.01 -7.54 -8.50
N GLY A 309 28.58 -7.18 -7.29
CA GLY A 309 27.41 -7.76 -6.62
C GLY A 309 26.18 -6.86 -6.63
N GLY A 310 26.16 -5.82 -7.47
CA GLY A 310 25.01 -4.93 -7.69
C GLY A 310 24.99 -3.65 -6.86
N ILE A 311 26.04 -3.35 -6.08
CA ILE A 311 26.14 -2.07 -5.35
C ILE A 311 26.63 -0.96 -6.30
N HIS A 312 25.95 0.18 -6.33
CA HIS A 312 26.32 1.28 -7.21
C HIS A 312 27.31 2.21 -6.51
N PHE A 313 28.46 2.47 -7.15
CA PHE A 313 29.41 3.50 -6.73
C PHE A 313 29.35 4.68 -7.70
N THR A 314 29.20 5.88 -7.19
CA THR A 314 28.90 7.07 -8.00
C THR A 314 29.30 8.36 -7.29
N SER A 315 29.02 9.53 -7.88
CA SER A 315 29.28 10.82 -7.22
C SER A 315 28.25 11.11 -6.11
N ARG A 316 28.62 11.97 -5.16
CA ARG A 316 27.73 12.43 -4.07
C ARG A 316 26.40 12.99 -4.58
N ASP A 317 26.42 13.75 -5.68
CA ASP A 317 25.23 14.31 -6.32
C ASP A 317 24.27 13.23 -6.82
N ILE A 318 24.80 12.15 -7.41
CA ILE A 318 23.97 11.03 -7.86
C ILE A 318 23.40 10.22 -6.67
N VAL A 319 24.12 10.12 -5.55
CA VAL A 319 23.57 9.52 -4.32
C VAL A 319 22.36 10.32 -3.83
N ASP A 320 22.48 11.66 -3.75
CA ASP A 320 21.37 12.55 -3.37
C ASP A 320 20.19 12.41 -4.32
N LYS A 321 20.43 12.44 -5.64
CA LYS A 321 19.38 12.22 -6.65
C LYS A 321 18.68 10.88 -6.49
N SER A 322 19.41 9.81 -6.18
CA SER A 322 18.86 8.47 -5.97
C SER A 322 17.96 8.42 -4.73
N GLU A 323 18.38 9.08 -3.65
CA GLU A 323 17.56 9.24 -2.44
C GLU A 323 16.28 10.04 -2.73
N ARG A 324 16.43 11.20 -3.39
CA ARG A 324 15.30 12.08 -3.74
C ARG A 324 14.29 11.38 -4.65
N MET A 325 14.73 10.62 -5.65
CA MET A 325 13.86 9.81 -6.50
C MET A 325 12.98 8.86 -5.66
N LYS A 326 13.59 8.09 -4.74
CA LYS A 326 12.87 7.16 -3.85
C LYS A 326 11.91 7.89 -2.90
N VAL A 327 12.41 8.92 -2.21
CA VAL A 327 11.73 9.55 -1.07
C VAL A 327 10.66 10.55 -1.51
N CYS A 328 10.90 11.28 -2.59
CA CYS A 328 10.03 12.37 -3.02
C CYS A 328 9.02 11.94 -4.10
N THR A 329 9.25 10.82 -4.81
CA THR A 329 8.42 10.50 -5.98
C THR A 329 8.03 9.02 -6.10
N CYS A 330 8.99 8.09 -6.13
CA CYS A 330 8.72 6.74 -6.66
C CYS A 330 8.30 5.67 -5.64
N LEU A 331 8.54 5.85 -4.34
CA LEU A 331 8.18 4.85 -3.32
C LEU A 331 7.39 5.46 -2.16
N ASN A 332 8.03 6.35 -1.40
CA ASN A 332 7.49 6.86 -0.16
C ASN A 332 6.14 7.61 -0.32
N PRO A 333 5.91 8.40 -1.38
CA PRO A 333 4.62 9.06 -1.58
C PRO A 333 3.48 8.06 -1.80
N LEU A 334 3.73 7.01 -2.58
CA LEU A 334 2.76 5.95 -2.88
C LEU A 334 2.40 5.18 -1.61
N HIS A 335 3.40 4.83 -0.80
CA HIS A 335 3.19 4.27 0.53
C HIS A 335 2.35 5.16 1.44
N THR A 336 2.56 6.48 1.43
CA THR A 336 1.74 7.41 2.22
C THR A 336 0.30 7.47 1.71
N ALA A 337 0.09 7.51 0.39
CA ALA A 337 -1.24 7.50 -0.20
C ALA A 337 -2.01 6.24 0.20
N LEU A 338 -1.39 5.06 0.08
CA LEU A 338 -1.95 3.80 0.58
C LEU A 338 -2.24 3.89 2.07
N ALA A 339 -1.25 4.19 2.91
CA ALA A 339 -1.43 4.22 4.36
C ALA A 339 -2.62 5.09 4.84
N VAL A 340 -2.80 6.27 4.25
CA VAL A 340 -3.92 7.17 4.58
C VAL A 340 -5.27 6.51 4.25
N PHE A 341 -5.44 6.00 3.03
CA PHE A 341 -6.72 5.40 2.61
C PHE A 341 -6.92 4.00 3.16
N GLY A 342 -5.84 3.23 3.33
CA GLY A 342 -5.78 1.95 4.00
C GLY A 342 -6.32 2.03 5.43
N CYS A 343 -5.92 3.05 6.20
CA CYS A 343 -6.50 3.33 7.51
C CYS A 343 -7.99 3.68 7.43
N LEU A 344 -8.39 4.56 6.50
CA LEU A 344 -9.80 4.94 6.32
C LEU A 344 -10.70 3.77 5.88
N PHE A 345 -10.15 2.76 5.20
CA PHE A 345 -10.85 1.55 4.79
C PHE A 345 -10.61 0.36 5.72
N SER A 346 -9.93 0.56 6.85
CA SER A 346 -9.63 -0.47 7.85
C SER A 346 -8.81 -1.66 7.32
N TYR A 347 -7.93 -1.45 6.33
CA TYR A 347 -6.95 -2.47 5.93
C TYR A 347 -5.90 -2.68 7.02
N ASP A 348 -5.42 -3.90 7.17
CA ASP A 348 -4.40 -4.28 8.14
C ASP A 348 -3.01 -4.50 7.53
N ARG A 349 -2.91 -4.56 6.20
CA ARG A 349 -1.66 -4.80 5.45
C ARG A 349 -1.66 -4.05 4.13
N ILE A 350 -0.50 -3.51 3.74
CA ILE A 350 -0.33 -2.77 2.48
C ILE A 350 -0.63 -3.65 1.25
N TYR A 351 -0.20 -4.92 1.22
CA TYR A 351 -0.46 -5.77 0.04
C TYR A 351 -1.96 -6.03 -0.21
N LYS A 352 -2.78 -6.05 0.84
CA LYS A 352 -4.25 -6.20 0.68
C LYS A 352 -4.88 -4.95 0.08
N GLU A 353 -4.29 -3.77 0.30
CA GLU A 353 -4.72 -2.56 -0.40
C GLU A 353 -4.44 -2.65 -1.89
N MET A 354 -3.37 -3.34 -2.30
CA MET A 354 -3.02 -3.55 -3.70
C MET A 354 -3.90 -4.58 -4.42
N GLU A 355 -4.69 -5.36 -3.67
CA GLU A 355 -5.78 -6.19 -4.21
C GLU A 355 -7.05 -5.34 -4.47
N ASP A 356 -7.15 -4.13 -3.91
CA ASP A 356 -8.18 -3.16 -4.25
C ASP A 356 -7.81 -2.40 -5.51
N GLU A 357 -8.46 -2.73 -6.62
CA GLU A 357 -8.24 -2.10 -7.92
C GLU A 357 -8.35 -0.58 -7.90
N LEU A 358 -9.13 0.01 -6.99
CA LEU A 358 -9.22 1.47 -6.84
C LEU A 358 -7.94 2.05 -6.23
N LEU A 359 -7.45 1.48 -5.14
CA LEU A 359 -6.23 1.94 -4.48
C LEU A 359 -4.99 1.66 -5.31
N LYS A 360 -4.94 0.48 -5.95
CA LYS A 360 -3.93 0.14 -6.94
C LYS A 360 -3.90 1.18 -8.06
N LYS A 361 -5.04 1.48 -8.69
CA LYS A 361 -5.09 2.51 -9.75
C LYS A 361 -4.65 3.89 -9.23
N LEU A 362 -5.08 4.27 -8.03
CA LEU A 362 -4.67 5.54 -7.40
C LEU A 362 -3.14 5.68 -7.34
N VAL A 363 -2.43 4.67 -6.82
CA VAL A 363 -0.96 4.76 -6.72
C VAL A 363 -0.24 4.60 -8.05
N PHE A 364 -0.79 3.81 -8.98
CA PHE A 364 -0.27 3.75 -10.34
C PHE A 364 -0.35 5.13 -11.00
N ASP A 365 -1.50 5.80 -10.93
CA ASP A 365 -1.70 7.10 -11.56
C ASP A 365 -0.91 8.21 -10.85
N ILE A 366 -0.84 8.22 -9.51
CA ILE A 366 0.06 9.14 -8.79
C ILE A 366 1.50 8.94 -9.25
N GLY A 367 1.96 7.69 -9.34
CA GLY A 367 3.31 7.36 -9.75
C GLY A 367 3.62 7.79 -11.19
N TYR A 368 2.83 7.34 -12.16
CA TYR A 368 3.11 7.52 -13.59
C TYR A 368 2.62 8.86 -14.16
N LEU A 369 1.49 9.40 -13.70
CA LEU A 369 0.88 10.60 -14.29
C LEU A 369 1.29 11.88 -13.55
N GLU A 370 1.46 11.82 -12.23
CA GLU A 370 1.79 13.02 -11.44
C GLU A 370 3.27 13.06 -11.02
N GLY A 371 3.83 11.94 -10.58
CA GLY A 371 5.21 11.86 -10.09
C GLY A 371 6.28 11.77 -11.19
N LEU A 372 6.19 10.75 -12.05
CA LEU A 372 7.20 10.43 -13.07
C LEU A 372 7.54 11.62 -14.00
N PRO A 373 6.60 12.49 -14.45
CA PRO A 373 6.94 13.63 -15.30
C PRO A 373 7.90 14.64 -14.67
N VAL A 374 7.94 14.71 -13.33
CA VAL A 374 8.79 15.64 -12.59
C VAL A 374 9.85 14.95 -11.73
N VAL A 375 10.00 13.64 -11.88
CA VAL A 375 10.99 12.88 -11.12
C VAL A 375 12.40 13.39 -11.42
N ILE A 376 13.27 13.27 -10.42
CA ILE A 376 14.72 13.40 -10.59
C ILE A 376 15.25 12.05 -11.05
N ASP A 377 15.96 12.03 -12.19
CA ASP A 377 16.61 10.83 -12.70
C ASP A 377 18.06 10.76 -12.18
N PRO A 378 18.44 9.75 -11.39
CA PRO A 378 19.82 9.56 -10.96
C PRO A 378 20.70 8.89 -12.04
N GLU A 379 20.15 8.51 -13.19
CA GLU A 379 20.80 7.85 -14.34
C GLU A 379 21.27 6.40 -14.07
N ILE A 380 21.64 6.07 -12.84
CA ILE A 380 22.11 4.74 -12.42
C ILE A 380 20.97 3.79 -12.02
N ILE A 381 19.81 4.34 -11.66
CA ILE A 381 18.58 3.63 -11.33
C ILE A 381 17.46 4.32 -12.10
N HIS A 382 16.96 3.67 -13.15
CA HIS A 382 15.90 4.27 -13.97
C HIS A 382 14.59 4.41 -13.19
N PRO A 383 14.04 5.63 -13.03
CA PRO A 383 12.86 5.88 -12.20
C PRO A 383 11.64 5.04 -12.59
N GLU A 384 11.40 4.83 -13.88
CA GLU A 384 10.27 4.03 -14.37
C GLU A 384 10.39 2.55 -13.98
N LYS A 385 11.61 1.99 -14.08
CA LYS A 385 11.87 0.60 -13.68
C LYS A 385 11.72 0.44 -12.17
N PHE A 386 12.28 1.37 -11.40
CA PHE A 386 12.15 1.38 -9.94
C PHE A 386 10.67 1.50 -9.53
N LEU A 387 9.93 2.42 -10.14
CA LEU A 387 8.49 2.60 -9.90
C LEU A 387 7.69 1.33 -10.21
N LYS A 388 7.99 0.65 -11.32
CA LYS A 388 7.36 -0.62 -11.67
C LYS A 388 7.63 -1.70 -10.61
N GLU A 389 8.87 -1.87 -10.19
CA GLU A 389 9.24 -2.84 -9.15
C GLU A 389 8.54 -2.52 -7.83
N VAL A 390 8.47 -1.24 -7.45
CA VAL A 390 7.69 -0.79 -6.29
C VAL A 390 6.24 -1.26 -6.40
N LEU A 391 5.55 -0.91 -7.50
CA LEU A 391 4.12 -1.13 -7.68
C LEU A 391 3.72 -2.59 -7.94
N CYS A 392 4.59 -3.36 -8.59
CA CYS A 392 4.28 -4.72 -9.04
C CYS A 392 4.86 -5.82 -8.13
N ASP A 393 5.99 -5.56 -7.47
CA ASP A 393 6.74 -6.59 -6.76
C ASP A 393 6.86 -6.32 -5.25
N ARG A 394 7.11 -5.06 -4.84
CA ARG A 394 7.40 -4.76 -3.43
C ARG A 394 6.14 -4.61 -2.59
N ILE A 395 5.25 -3.71 -2.99
CA ILE A 395 4.06 -3.37 -2.19
C ILE A 395 2.96 -4.43 -2.29
N THR A 396 3.04 -5.30 -3.29
CA THR A 396 2.18 -6.47 -3.51
C THR A 396 2.64 -7.70 -2.75
N ASN A 397 3.83 -7.68 -2.12
CA ASN A 397 4.42 -8.84 -1.48
C ASN A 397 3.67 -9.22 -0.18
N PRO A 398 3.04 -10.42 -0.12
CA PRO A 398 2.19 -10.82 1.01
C PRO A 398 2.96 -11.10 2.31
N PHE A 399 4.28 -11.25 2.23
CA PHE A 399 5.12 -11.50 3.40
C PHE A 399 5.63 -10.21 4.06
N MET A 400 5.41 -9.04 3.45
CA MET A 400 5.81 -7.78 4.05
C MET A 400 4.87 -7.42 5.20
N PRO A 401 5.37 -7.17 6.43
CA PRO A 401 4.52 -6.96 7.60
C PRO A 401 3.98 -5.54 7.71
N ASP A 402 4.15 -4.73 6.67
CA ASP A 402 3.78 -3.33 6.69
C ASP A 402 2.28 -3.15 6.83
N THR A 403 1.90 -2.38 7.85
CA THR A 403 0.52 -2.02 8.13
C THR A 403 0.29 -0.57 7.76
N PRO A 404 -0.93 -0.19 7.35
CA PRO A 404 -1.27 1.21 7.05
C PRO A 404 -0.92 2.14 8.23
N GLN A 405 -1.26 1.72 9.45
CA GLN A 405 -0.96 2.49 10.67
C GLN A 405 0.54 2.74 10.87
N ARG A 406 1.38 1.71 10.71
CA ARG A 406 2.84 1.86 10.85
C ARG A 406 3.39 2.91 9.85
N ILE A 407 2.86 2.91 8.63
CA ILE A 407 3.29 3.84 7.58
C ILE A 407 2.72 5.26 7.81
N ALA A 408 1.50 5.36 8.36
CA ALA A 408 0.80 6.61 8.65
C ALA A 408 1.36 7.41 9.85
N THR A 409 2.17 6.80 10.72
CA THR A 409 2.89 7.50 11.81
C THR A 409 3.65 8.72 11.28
N ASP A 410 3.61 9.86 11.95
CA ASP A 410 4.29 11.11 11.58
C ASP A 410 3.98 11.62 10.16
N THR A 411 2.77 11.37 9.62
CA THR A 411 2.42 11.83 8.26
C THR A 411 2.58 13.34 8.09
N SER A 412 2.33 14.15 9.12
CA SER A 412 2.54 15.61 9.08
C SER A 412 3.99 16.01 8.79
N GLN A 413 4.96 15.16 9.15
CA GLN A 413 6.39 15.38 8.89
C GLN A 413 6.83 14.86 7.51
N LYS A 414 5.96 14.09 6.84
CA LYS A 414 6.27 13.38 5.60
C LYS A 414 5.72 14.08 4.36
N LEU A 415 4.57 14.76 4.44
CA LEU A 415 3.88 15.30 3.28
C LEU A 415 4.72 16.33 2.50
N SER A 416 5.48 17.17 3.19
CA SER A 416 6.36 18.17 2.59
C SER A 416 7.40 17.54 1.65
N VAL A 417 8.08 16.50 2.13
CA VAL A 417 9.11 15.82 1.34
C VAL A 417 8.49 14.90 0.28
N ARG A 418 7.41 14.18 0.62
CA ARG A 418 6.82 13.16 -0.25
C ARG A 418 5.92 13.71 -1.37
N PHE A 419 5.32 14.88 -1.19
CA PHE A 419 4.43 15.47 -2.19
C PHE A 419 4.75 16.93 -2.48
N GLY A 420 5.22 17.69 -1.48
CA GLY A 420 5.62 19.09 -1.65
C GLY A 420 6.75 19.27 -2.65
N GLU A 421 7.76 18.39 -2.64
CA GLU A 421 8.85 18.43 -3.62
C GLU A 421 8.38 18.16 -5.06
N THR A 422 7.38 17.30 -5.23
CA THR A 422 6.72 17.09 -6.54
C THR A 422 6.04 18.38 -6.99
N ILE A 423 5.27 19.05 -6.14
CA ILE A 423 4.59 20.31 -6.48
C ILE A 423 5.60 21.41 -6.83
N LYS A 424 6.67 21.57 -6.03
CA LYS A 424 7.76 22.51 -6.34
C LYS A 424 8.40 22.21 -7.69
N SER A 425 8.60 20.94 -8.02
CA SER A 425 9.17 20.53 -9.31
C SER A 425 8.26 20.89 -10.49
N TYR A 426 6.93 20.85 -10.34
CA TYR A 426 6.01 21.39 -11.36
C TYR A 426 6.18 22.91 -11.52
N GLU A 427 6.23 23.65 -10.42
CA GLU A 427 6.43 25.11 -10.42
C GLU A 427 7.75 25.50 -11.10
N GLU A 428 8.86 24.88 -10.69
CA GLU A 428 10.21 25.13 -11.20
C GLU A 428 10.34 24.82 -12.70
N ARG A 429 9.64 23.79 -13.19
CA ARG A 429 9.62 23.39 -14.60
C ARG A 429 8.59 24.15 -15.43
N GLY A 430 7.82 25.07 -14.83
CA GLY A 430 6.76 25.82 -15.51
C GLY A 430 5.60 24.95 -16.02
N MET A 431 5.37 23.79 -15.37
CA MET A 431 4.31 22.87 -15.74
C MET A 431 2.96 23.30 -15.15
N ASP A 432 1.88 22.89 -15.81
CA ASP A 432 0.53 23.20 -15.37
C ASP A 432 0.13 22.39 -14.13
N ILE A 433 0.20 23.03 -12.96
CA ILE A 433 -0.13 22.45 -11.64
C ILE A 433 -1.61 22.01 -11.56
N SER A 434 -2.50 22.61 -12.38
CA SER A 434 -3.92 22.24 -12.35
C SER A 434 -4.18 20.81 -12.81
N LYS A 435 -3.18 20.15 -13.44
CA LYS A 435 -3.21 18.73 -13.80
C LYS A 435 -3.00 17.79 -12.61
N LEU A 436 -2.57 18.30 -11.46
CA LEU A 436 -2.48 17.51 -10.23
C LEU A 436 -3.89 17.35 -9.67
N HIS A 437 -4.42 16.12 -9.74
CA HIS A 437 -5.76 15.79 -9.26
C HIS A 437 -5.75 14.77 -8.13
N LEU A 438 -4.73 13.92 -8.05
CA LEU A 438 -4.62 12.80 -7.12
C LEU A 438 -3.78 13.15 -5.89
N ILE A 439 -2.69 13.91 -6.03
CA ILE A 439 -1.95 14.44 -4.87
C ILE A 439 -2.87 15.31 -3.97
N PRO A 440 -3.66 16.27 -4.50
CA PRO A 440 -4.65 16.98 -3.69
C PRO A 440 -5.70 16.06 -3.06
N LEU A 441 -6.05 14.96 -3.71
CA LEU A 441 -6.97 13.95 -3.20
C LEU A 441 -6.38 13.22 -1.98
N VAL A 442 -5.07 12.91 -2.00
CA VAL A 442 -4.35 12.37 -0.83
C VAL A 442 -4.33 13.37 0.32
N PHE A 443 -4.12 14.66 0.07
CA PHE A 443 -4.16 15.68 1.12
C PHE A 443 -5.54 15.78 1.78
N ALA A 444 -6.61 15.76 0.99
CA ALA A 444 -7.99 15.71 1.50
C ALA A 444 -8.23 14.43 2.32
N GLY A 445 -7.77 13.28 1.80
CA GLY A 445 -7.80 11.99 2.50
C GLY A 445 -7.06 12.04 3.84
N TRP A 446 -5.91 12.71 3.91
CA TRP A 446 -5.16 12.87 5.15
C TRP A 446 -5.90 13.76 6.16
N CYS A 447 -6.46 14.88 5.72
CA CYS A 447 -7.32 15.70 6.59
C CYS A 447 -8.52 14.89 7.10
N ARG A 448 -9.12 14.03 6.26
CA ARG A 448 -10.22 13.13 6.63
C ARG A 448 -9.78 12.03 7.60
N TYR A 449 -8.55 11.52 7.46
CA TYR A 449 -7.92 10.55 8.34
C TYR A 449 -7.68 11.10 9.75
N LEU A 450 -7.25 12.37 9.87
CA LEU A 450 -7.01 13.03 11.16
C LEU A 450 -8.26 13.08 12.05
N MET A 451 -9.47 12.97 11.48
CA MET A 451 -10.71 12.92 12.24
C MET A 451 -10.86 11.64 13.08
N GLY A 452 -10.02 10.61 12.86
CA GLY A 452 -10.02 9.36 13.64
C GLY A 452 -11.29 8.53 13.46
N ILE A 453 -11.95 8.64 12.31
CA ILE A 453 -13.18 7.92 11.96
C ILE A 453 -12.98 7.31 10.58
N ASP A 454 -13.24 6.01 10.42
CA ASP A 454 -13.12 5.30 9.15
C ASP A 454 -14.21 5.76 8.14
N ASP A 455 -14.17 5.24 6.92
CA ASP A 455 -15.15 5.61 5.88
C ASP A 455 -16.59 5.20 6.27
N MET A 456 -16.74 4.19 7.13
CA MET A 456 -18.03 3.68 7.58
C MET A 456 -18.56 4.37 8.84
N GLY A 457 -17.82 5.34 9.35
CA GLY A 457 -18.20 6.13 10.52
C GLY A 457 -17.77 5.53 11.86
N GLU A 458 -16.91 4.52 11.86
CA GLU A 458 -16.40 3.90 13.08
C GLU A 458 -15.10 4.56 13.54
N ALA A 459 -14.97 4.81 14.84
CA ALA A 459 -13.77 5.44 15.39
C ALA A 459 -12.57 4.49 15.32
N PHE A 460 -11.38 5.04 15.05
CA PHE A 460 -10.12 4.33 15.14
C PHE A 460 -9.02 5.26 15.70
N GLU A 461 -8.00 4.65 16.31
CA GLU A 461 -6.86 5.41 16.82
C GLU A 461 -5.96 5.87 15.67
N VAL A 462 -5.82 7.18 15.53
CA VAL A 462 -4.88 7.80 14.58
C VAL A 462 -3.46 7.46 15.02
N SER A 463 -2.60 7.13 14.06
CA SER A 463 -1.21 6.81 14.35
C SER A 463 -0.48 8.00 14.99
N PRO A 464 0.53 7.77 15.84
CA PRO A 464 1.27 8.84 16.50
C PRO A 464 1.79 9.86 15.47
N ASP A 465 1.57 11.14 15.76
CA ASP A 465 2.02 12.25 14.93
C ASP A 465 2.24 13.49 15.82
N PRO A 466 3.39 14.17 15.75
CA PRO A 466 3.73 15.27 16.66
C PRO A 466 2.78 16.48 16.54
N LEU A 467 2.06 16.62 15.42
CA LEU A 467 1.15 17.73 15.19
C LEU A 467 -0.32 17.35 15.39
N HIS A 468 -0.64 16.08 15.67
CA HIS A 468 -2.02 15.58 15.74
C HIS A 468 -2.93 16.42 16.64
N ASP A 469 -2.55 16.63 17.90
CA ASP A 469 -3.38 17.34 18.89
C ASP A 469 -3.72 18.78 18.48
N ARG A 470 -2.81 19.43 17.74
CA ARG A 470 -3.02 20.78 17.22
C ARG A 470 -3.95 20.73 16.00
N LEU A 471 -3.71 19.80 15.08
CA LEU A 471 -4.46 19.69 13.83
C LEU A 471 -5.92 19.26 14.06
N ILE A 472 -6.17 18.33 14.98
CA ILE A 472 -7.55 17.90 15.29
C ILE A 472 -8.37 19.01 15.95
N LYS A 473 -7.74 19.84 16.81
CA LYS A 473 -8.39 21.05 17.36
C LYS A 473 -8.78 22.02 16.27
N GLN A 474 -7.95 22.14 15.24
CA GLN A 474 -8.20 23.02 14.11
C GLN A 474 -9.31 22.51 13.18
N LEU A 475 -9.42 21.20 12.99
CA LEU A 475 -10.56 20.55 12.33
C LEU A 475 -11.82 20.47 13.21
N GLY A 476 -11.75 21.03 14.42
CA GLY A 476 -12.83 20.99 15.40
C GLY A 476 -14.15 21.54 14.84
N GLY A 477 -15.25 20.87 15.20
CA GLY A 477 -16.61 21.26 14.81
C GLY A 477 -17.14 20.59 13.55
N ILE A 478 -16.27 19.97 12.74
CA ILE A 478 -16.67 19.20 11.55
C ILE A 478 -17.07 17.78 11.97
N LYS A 479 -18.25 17.34 11.52
CA LYS A 479 -18.78 15.99 11.75
C LYS A 479 -19.09 15.29 10.44
N LEU A 480 -19.03 13.96 10.46
CA LEU A 480 -19.49 13.14 9.34
C LEU A 480 -20.98 13.44 9.07
N GLY A 481 -21.31 13.81 7.83
CA GLY A 481 -22.64 14.26 7.42
C GLY A 481 -22.75 15.78 7.21
N ASP A 482 -21.77 16.57 7.67
CA ASP A 482 -21.79 18.02 7.50
C ASP A 482 -21.60 18.43 6.02
N LYS A 483 -22.10 19.63 5.69
CA LYS A 483 -22.02 20.20 4.34
C LYS A 483 -21.31 21.55 4.38
N GLY A 484 -20.38 21.76 3.45
CA GLY A 484 -19.64 23.01 3.31
C GLY A 484 -18.23 22.74 2.78
N LEU A 485 -17.50 23.79 2.42
CA LEU A 485 -16.10 23.68 2.01
C LEU A 485 -15.12 23.67 3.20
N PHE A 486 -15.62 24.01 4.40
CA PHE A 486 -14.84 24.02 5.65
C PHE A 486 -13.54 24.86 5.57
N SER A 487 -13.56 25.91 4.75
CA SER A 487 -12.37 26.71 4.44
C SER A 487 -11.77 27.39 5.68
N GLU A 488 -12.58 27.77 6.67
CA GLU A 488 -12.07 28.37 7.92
C GLU A 488 -11.16 27.41 8.70
N GLN A 489 -11.55 26.14 8.79
CA GLN A 489 -10.80 25.09 9.47
C GLN A 489 -9.58 24.64 8.65
N LEU A 490 -9.79 24.41 7.35
CA LEU A 490 -8.77 23.83 6.48
C LEU A 490 -7.69 24.83 6.10
N LYS A 491 -8.01 26.12 5.91
CA LYS A 491 -7.05 27.09 5.36
C LYS A 491 -5.75 27.20 6.12
N PRO A 492 -5.72 27.31 7.47
CA PRO A 492 -4.45 27.40 8.18
C PRO A 492 -3.67 26.06 8.22
N ILE A 493 -4.31 24.92 7.90
CA ILE A 493 -3.61 23.64 7.67
C ILE A 493 -2.99 23.68 6.27
N LEU A 494 -3.82 23.90 5.23
CA LEU A 494 -3.44 23.80 3.81
C LEU A 494 -2.46 24.90 3.37
N SER A 495 -2.37 26.03 4.06
CA SER A 495 -1.35 27.06 3.83
C SER A 495 -0.03 26.81 4.58
N ASN A 496 0.07 25.76 5.41
CA ASN A 496 1.24 25.50 6.23
C ASN A 496 2.37 24.83 5.42
N LYS A 497 3.40 25.62 5.10
CA LYS A 497 4.58 25.17 4.36
C LYS A 497 5.43 24.13 5.10
N GLU A 498 5.37 24.06 6.43
CA GLU A 498 6.08 23.03 7.19
C GLU A 498 5.46 21.64 6.94
N ILE A 499 4.14 21.58 6.74
CA ILE A 499 3.41 20.34 6.48
C ILE A 499 3.50 19.96 5.01
N PHE A 500 3.23 20.89 4.09
CA PHE A 500 3.08 20.58 2.66
C PHE A 500 4.28 20.98 1.80
N GLY A 501 5.31 21.61 2.36
CA GLY A 501 6.45 22.14 1.61
C GLY A 501 6.15 23.43 0.83
N VAL A 502 4.87 23.67 0.52
CA VAL A 502 4.34 24.83 -0.20
C VAL A 502 3.07 25.35 0.49
N ASP A 503 2.64 26.56 0.13
CA ASP A 503 1.32 27.07 0.49
C ASP A 503 0.34 26.64 -0.61
N LEU A 504 -0.58 25.72 -0.31
CA LEU A 504 -1.41 25.10 -1.34
C LEU A 504 -2.36 26.08 -2.03
N TYR A 505 -2.73 27.20 -1.41
CA TYR A 505 -3.54 28.22 -2.09
C TYR A 505 -2.71 29.01 -3.09
N ARG A 506 -1.43 29.30 -2.77
CA ARG A 506 -0.52 29.94 -3.71
C ARG A 506 -0.18 29.03 -4.89
N ALA A 507 -0.06 27.73 -4.64
CA ALA A 507 0.13 26.72 -5.68
C ALA A 507 -1.16 26.45 -6.50
N GLY A 508 -2.32 27.02 -6.13
CA GLY A 508 -3.59 26.84 -6.84
C GLY A 508 -4.32 25.52 -6.53
N LEU A 509 -3.92 24.79 -5.50
CA LEU A 509 -4.47 23.47 -5.14
C LEU A 509 -5.42 23.50 -3.92
N GLY A 510 -5.35 24.54 -3.08
CA GLY A 510 -6.08 24.61 -1.80
C GLY A 510 -7.60 24.41 -1.93
N GLU A 511 -8.26 25.13 -2.84
CA GLU A 511 -9.72 25.01 -3.06
C GLU A 511 -10.12 23.62 -3.56
N GLN A 512 -9.25 22.96 -4.34
CA GLN A 512 -9.52 21.60 -4.82
C GLN A 512 -9.48 20.60 -3.67
N VAL A 513 -8.51 20.73 -2.75
CA VAL A 513 -8.43 19.92 -1.53
C VAL A 513 -9.68 20.11 -0.66
N GLU A 514 -10.14 21.36 -0.48
CA GLU A 514 -11.39 21.65 0.26
C GLU A 514 -12.61 20.96 -0.36
N ARG A 515 -12.76 21.01 -1.69
CA ARG A 515 -13.85 20.32 -2.39
C ARG A 515 -13.81 18.81 -2.18
N TYR A 516 -12.64 18.19 -2.30
CA TYR A 516 -12.49 16.75 -2.06
C TYR A 516 -12.79 16.38 -0.61
N PHE A 517 -12.28 17.14 0.36
CA PHE A 517 -12.56 16.91 1.77
C PHE A 517 -14.06 17.03 2.07
N ALA A 518 -14.73 18.04 1.50
CA ALA A 518 -16.17 18.21 1.63
C ALA A 518 -16.96 17.00 1.09
N GLU A 519 -16.57 16.45 -0.07
CA GLU A 519 -17.16 15.22 -0.59
C GLU A 519 -16.91 14.03 0.36
N MET A 520 -15.70 13.87 0.89
CA MET A 520 -15.32 12.77 1.79
C MET A 520 -15.97 12.81 3.19
N VAL A 521 -16.45 13.97 3.64
CA VAL A 521 -17.14 14.15 4.94
C VAL A 521 -18.66 14.00 4.80
N SER A 522 -19.19 14.05 3.58
CA SER A 522 -20.62 14.23 3.33
C SER A 522 -21.53 13.11 3.84
N GLU A 523 -21.05 11.86 3.92
CA GLU A 523 -21.81 10.70 4.43
C GLU A 523 -20.89 9.49 4.69
N LYS A 524 -21.43 8.42 5.28
CA LYS A 524 -20.73 7.13 5.36
C LYS A 524 -20.46 6.60 3.94
N GLY A 525 -19.27 6.04 3.72
CA GLY A 525 -18.82 5.52 2.43
C GLY A 525 -18.41 6.59 1.42
N ALA A 526 -18.35 7.86 1.83
CA ALA A 526 -18.08 8.96 0.91
C ALA A 526 -16.61 9.05 0.49
N VAL A 527 -15.66 8.56 1.30
CA VAL A 527 -14.24 8.50 0.91
C VAL A 527 -14.10 7.61 -0.32
N ARG A 528 -14.65 6.39 -0.28
CA ARG A 528 -14.59 5.47 -1.43
C ARG A 528 -15.29 6.06 -2.66
N LYS A 529 -16.46 6.67 -2.52
CA LYS A 529 -17.16 7.31 -3.65
C LYS A 529 -16.34 8.43 -4.28
N THR A 530 -15.69 9.24 -3.45
CA THR A 530 -14.85 10.35 -3.91
C THR A 530 -13.65 9.80 -4.69
N LEU A 531 -12.97 8.77 -4.16
CA LEU A 531 -11.90 8.10 -4.88
C LEU A 531 -12.38 7.51 -6.21
N GLU A 532 -13.50 6.78 -6.23
CA GLU A 532 -14.04 6.20 -7.47
C GLU A 532 -14.27 7.27 -8.54
N ARG A 533 -14.85 8.40 -8.15
CA ARG A 533 -15.14 9.51 -9.06
C ARG A 533 -13.88 10.10 -9.70
N TYR A 534 -12.82 10.32 -8.93
CA TYR A 534 -11.64 11.05 -9.38
C TYR A 534 -10.50 10.15 -9.86
N VAL A 535 -10.44 8.89 -9.43
CA VAL A 535 -9.41 7.92 -9.84
C VAL A 535 -9.85 7.14 -11.09
N LEU A 536 -11.13 6.74 -11.18
CA LEU A 536 -11.64 6.00 -12.35
C LEU A 536 -12.17 6.94 -13.45
N GLY A 537 -12.51 8.17 -13.08
CA GLY A 537 -13.24 9.10 -13.92
C GLY A 537 -14.77 8.91 -13.84
N LYS A 538 -15.51 9.98 -14.15
CA LYS A 538 -16.98 10.07 -13.94
C LYS A 538 -17.76 8.92 -14.58
N ARG A 539 -17.37 8.52 -15.81
CA ARG A 539 -18.07 7.48 -16.57
C ARG A 539 -17.88 6.10 -15.95
N GLU A 540 -16.65 5.72 -15.63
CA GLU A 540 -16.39 4.40 -15.05
C GLU A 540 -16.99 4.28 -13.63
N ALA A 541 -16.89 5.34 -12.82
CA ALA A 541 -17.54 5.40 -11.50
C ALA A 541 -19.05 5.18 -11.58
N LEU A 542 -19.72 5.87 -12.52
CA LEU A 542 -21.13 5.67 -12.81
C LEU A 542 -21.44 4.23 -13.23
N LEU A 543 -20.67 3.66 -14.15
CA LEU A 543 -20.89 2.29 -14.65
C LEU A 543 -20.71 1.25 -13.54
N LYS A 544 -19.77 1.45 -12.61
CA LYS A 544 -19.62 0.62 -11.40
C LYS A 544 -20.83 0.75 -10.48
N GLU A 545 -21.36 1.95 -10.27
CA GLU A 545 -22.59 2.15 -9.50
C GLU A 545 -23.78 1.43 -10.16
N ILE A 546 -23.95 1.57 -11.48
CA ILE A 546 -24.96 0.83 -12.26
C ILE A 546 -24.77 -0.69 -12.09
N SER A 547 -23.53 -1.18 -12.14
CA SER A 547 -23.22 -2.60 -11.96
C SER A 547 -23.64 -3.14 -10.59
N ARG A 548 -23.43 -2.34 -9.54
CA ARG A 548 -23.81 -2.66 -8.15
C ARG A 548 -25.33 -2.64 -7.94
N ILE A 549 -26.04 -1.77 -8.65
CA ILE A 549 -27.51 -1.71 -8.66
C ILE A 549 -28.09 -2.90 -9.45
N GLY A 550 -27.49 -3.27 -10.58
CA GLY A 550 -27.81 -4.45 -11.39
C GLY A 550 -29.09 -4.37 -12.23
N ILE A 551 -30.05 -3.50 -11.90
CA ILE A 551 -31.29 -3.31 -12.65
C ILE A 551 -31.53 -1.82 -12.93
N ILE A 552 -31.87 -1.47 -14.18
CA ILE A 552 -32.24 -0.12 -14.59
C ILE A 552 -33.71 -0.10 -15.02
N PRO A 553 -34.62 0.41 -14.19
CA PRO A 553 -36.02 0.61 -14.57
C PRO A 553 -36.13 1.59 -15.73
N VAL A 554 -36.69 1.15 -16.86
CA VAL A 554 -36.94 1.99 -18.03
C VAL A 554 -38.34 2.59 -17.91
N VAL A 555 -38.41 3.87 -17.57
CA VAL A 555 -39.65 4.56 -17.19
C VAL A 555 -40.13 5.45 -18.33
N VAL A 556 -41.42 5.31 -18.68
CA VAL A 556 -42.13 6.23 -19.57
C VAL A 556 -43.15 6.98 -18.72
N LEU A 557 -43.02 8.31 -18.64
CA LEU A 557 -43.92 9.16 -17.85
C LEU A 557 -44.70 10.08 -18.80
N GLU A 558 -46.02 9.99 -18.82
CA GLU A 558 -46.87 10.92 -19.59
C GLU A 558 -47.18 12.21 -18.81
N ASP A 559 -47.08 12.15 -17.48
CA ASP A 559 -47.37 13.23 -16.55
C ASP A 559 -46.24 13.34 -15.50
N ALA A 560 -45.61 14.51 -15.41
CA ALA A 560 -44.52 14.77 -14.48
C ALA A 560 -44.97 14.72 -13.00
N HIS A 561 -46.26 14.88 -12.70
CA HIS A 561 -46.80 14.72 -11.33
C HIS A 561 -46.62 13.31 -10.77
N LYS A 562 -46.53 12.31 -11.66
CA LYS A 562 -46.34 10.91 -11.29
C LYS A 562 -44.87 10.53 -11.09
N ALA A 563 -43.93 11.40 -11.46
CA ALA A 563 -42.49 11.14 -11.41
C ALA A 563 -41.99 10.85 -9.98
N ILE A 564 -42.32 11.71 -9.00
CA ILE A 564 -41.89 11.54 -7.61
C ILE A 564 -42.49 10.27 -6.97
N PRO A 565 -43.80 9.99 -7.09
CA PRO A 565 -44.38 8.72 -6.61
C PRO A 565 -43.74 7.48 -7.24
N THR A 566 -43.50 7.47 -8.56
CA THR A 566 -42.81 6.36 -9.23
C THR A 566 -41.39 6.18 -8.71
N ALA A 567 -40.63 7.27 -8.57
CA ALA A 567 -39.27 7.22 -8.03
C ALA A 567 -39.25 6.71 -6.58
N LYS A 568 -40.21 7.15 -5.75
CA LYS A 568 -40.37 6.64 -4.38
C LYS A 568 -40.63 5.13 -4.37
N ALA A 569 -41.56 4.65 -5.20
CA ALA A 569 -41.88 3.21 -5.29
C ALA A 569 -40.66 2.35 -5.69
N LEU A 570 -39.85 2.83 -6.64
CA LEU A 570 -38.59 2.16 -7.01
C LEU A 570 -37.60 2.11 -5.83
N ARG A 571 -37.41 3.23 -5.12
CA ARG A 571 -36.50 3.32 -3.98
C ARG A 571 -36.93 2.42 -2.84
N ASP A 572 -38.22 2.46 -2.49
CA ASP A 572 -38.80 1.60 -1.45
C ASP A 572 -38.64 0.13 -1.83
N GLY A 573 -38.81 -0.20 -3.11
CA GLY A 573 -38.58 -1.55 -3.61
C GLY A 573 -37.11 -1.97 -3.73
N GLY A 574 -36.18 -1.07 -3.41
CA GLY A 574 -34.75 -1.35 -3.33
C GLY A 574 -33.92 -0.98 -4.56
N ILE A 575 -34.49 -0.29 -5.55
CA ILE A 575 -33.76 0.23 -6.72
C ILE A 575 -33.67 1.76 -6.65
N ASN A 576 -32.45 2.28 -6.44
CA ASN A 576 -32.17 3.72 -6.44
C ASN A 576 -31.70 4.25 -7.81
N CYS A 577 -32.33 3.81 -8.89
CA CYS A 577 -31.98 4.13 -10.28
C CYS A 577 -33.22 4.21 -11.18
N ALA A 578 -33.19 5.05 -12.22
CA ALA A 578 -34.19 5.07 -13.28
C ALA A 578 -33.65 5.63 -14.60
N GLU A 579 -33.98 5.00 -15.73
CA GLU A 579 -33.85 5.55 -17.08
C GLU A 579 -35.19 6.19 -17.47
N VAL A 580 -35.33 7.52 -17.37
CA VAL A 580 -36.54 8.25 -17.79
C VAL A 580 -36.44 8.54 -19.29
N THR A 581 -37.36 7.99 -20.07
CA THR A 581 -37.28 8.07 -21.53
C THR A 581 -37.83 9.39 -22.09
N PHE A 582 -37.12 10.00 -23.03
CA PHE A 582 -37.52 11.19 -23.81
C PHE A 582 -38.55 10.87 -24.91
N ARG A 583 -39.54 10.04 -24.57
CA ARG A 583 -40.66 9.66 -25.46
C ARG A 583 -41.90 10.53 -25.27
N THR A 584 -41.91 11.36 -24.23
CA THR A 584 -43.02 12.24 -23.87
C THR A 584 -42.51 13.63 -23.56
N MET A 585 -43.40 14.63 -23.61
CA MET A 585 -43.08 16.01 -23.21
C MET A 585 -42.79 16.14 -21.71
N ALA A 586 -43.24 15.19 -20.90
CA ALA A 586 -43.05 15.20 -19.44
C ALA A 586 -41.65 14.76 -18.99
N ALA A 587 -40.80 14.24 -19.88
CA ALA A 587 -39.50 13.65 -19.51
C ALA A 587 -38.56 14.64 -18.79
N GLU A 588 -38.37 15.85 -19.35
CA GLU A 588 -37.47 16.85 -18.77
C GLU A 588 -37.90 17.26 -17.35
N GLU A 589 -39.18 17.60 -17.18
CA GLU A 589 -39.74 18.00 -15.90
C GLU A 589 -39.73 16.85 -14.89
N SER A 590 -39.97 15.61 -15.35
CA SER A 590 -39.89 14.42 -14.51
C SER A 590 -38.49 14.21 -13.94
N ILE A 591 -37.46 14.33 -14.77
CA ILE A 591 -36.05 14.20 -14.34
C ILE A 591 -35.72 15.27 -13.30
N ARG A 592 -36.10 16.53 -13.56
CA ARG A 592 -35.85 17.65 -12.64
C ARG A 592 -36.47 17.40 -11.27
N ARG A 593 -37.74 17.03 -11.24
CA ARG A 593 -38.48 16.75 -10.00
C ARG A 593 -37.90 15.59 -9.20
N ILE A 594 -37.45 14.53 -9.87
CA ILE A 594 -36.85 13.37 -9.20
C ILE A 594 -35.49 13.76 -8.62
N THR A 595 -34.63 14.42 -9.39
CA THR A 595 -33.25 14.74 -8.99
C THR A 595 -33.17 15.80 -7.89
N GLU A 596 -34.08 16.78 -7.88
CA GLU A 596 -34.21 17.74 -6.79
C GLU A 596 -34.72 17.07 -5.50
N ARG A 597 -35.66 16.14 -5.61
CA ARG A 597 -36.25 15.46 -4.45
C ARG A 597 -35.34 14.36 -3.88
N TYR A 598 -34.65 13.65 -4.74
CA TYR A 598 -33.80 12.49 -4.44
C TYR A 598 -32.44 12.65 -5.13
N PRO A 599 -31.58 13.57 -4.65
CA PRO A 599 -30.27 13.84 -5.28
C PRO A 599 -29.34 12.62 -5.27
N ASP A 600 -29.56 11.69 -4.34
CA ASP A 600 -28.84 10.42 -4.21
C ASP A 600 -29.29 9.37 -5.24
N MET A 601 -30.45 9.54 -5.89
CA MET A 601 -30.95 8.60 -6.89
C MET A 601 -30.20 8.76 -8.22
N LEU A 602 -29.92 7.64 -8.88
CA LEU A 602 -29.27 7.64 -10.18
C LEU A 602 -30.31 7.78 -11.31
N VAL A 603 -30.51 8.99 -11.80
CA VAL A 603 -31.49 9.26 -12.86
C VAL A 603 -30.77 9.51 -14.19
N GLY A 604 -31.09 8.71 -15.20
CA GLY A 604 -30.60 8.89 -16.57
C GLY A 604 -31.72 9.25 -17.54
N ALA A 605 -31.33 9.81 -18.68
CA ALA A 605 -32.22 10.12 -19.79
C ALA A 605 -32.12 9.07 -20.89
N GLY A 606 -33.21 8.34 -21.12
CA GLY A 606 -33.30 7.30 -22.14
C GLY A 606 -33.96 7.74 -23.43
N THR A 607 -33.78 6.96 -24.49
CA THR A 607 -34.34 7.28 -25.83
C THR A 607 -33.96 8.70 -26.30
N VAL A 608 -32.74 9.15 -26.00
CA VAL A 608 -32.23 10.44 -26.50
C VAL A 608 -31.84 10.28 -27.97
N LEU A 609 -32.32 11.19 -28.82
CA LEU A 609 -32.20 11.10 -30.28
C LEU A 609 -31.32 12.19 -30.90
N HIS A 610 -31.13 13.33 -30.23
CA HIS A 610 -30.33 14.46 -30.72
C HIS A 610 -29.69 15.26 -29.58
N THR A 611 -28.68 16.06 -29.88
CA THR A 611 -27.87 16.81 -28.91
C THR A 611 -28.68 17.78 -28.04
N GLY A 612 -29.69 18.45 -28.62
CA GLY A 612 -30.59 19.32 -27.84
C GLY A 612 -31.36 18.61 -26.70
N GLN A 613 -31.63 17.30 -26.81
CA GLN A 613 -32.21 16.53 -25.69
C GLN A 613 -31.16 16.22 -24.62
N VAL A 614 -29.88 16.03 -24.99
CA VAL A 614 -28.77 15.86 -24.03
C VAL A 614 -28.69 17.07 -23.12
N ASP A 615 -28.66 18.29 -23.69
CA ASP A 615 -28.55 19.51 -22.89
C ASP A 615 -29.75 19.70 -21.96
N LYS A 616 -30.97 19.42 -22.43
CA LYS A 616 -32.18 19.45 -21.59
C LYS A 616 -32.11 18.45 -20.45
N ALA A 617 -31.71 17.21 -20.73
CA ALA A 617 -31.59 16.15 -19.74
C ALA A 617 -30.55 16.49 -18.66
N VAL A 618 -29.35 16.90 -19.07
CA VAL A 618 -28.25 17.23 -18.14
C VAL A 618 -28.62 18.46 -17.31
N LYS A 619 -29.21 19.50 -17.92
CA LYS A 619 -29.71 20.67 -17.19
C LYS A 619 -30.80 20.30 -16.18
N ALA A 620 -31.64 19.32 -16.50
CA ALA A 620 -32.64 18.79 -15.57
C ALA A 620 -32.06 17.88 -14.48
N GLY A 621 -30.75 17.61 -14.47
CA GLY A 621 -30.08 16.81 -13.46
C GLY A 621 -29.83 15.34 -13.84
N ALA A 622 -30.05 14.94 -15.09
CA ALA A 622 -29.71 13.59 -15.54
C ALA A 622 -28.20 13.34 -15.40
N LYS A 623 -27.85 12.19 -14.81
CA LYS A 623 -26.46 11.78 -14.56
C LYS A 623 -25.84 11.00 -15.72
N PHE A 624 -26.67 10.49 -16.63
CA PHE A 624 -26.22 9.74 -17.81
C PHE A 624 -27.25 9.75 -18.94
N ILE A 625 -26.75 9.49 -20.15
CA ILE A 625 -27.53 9.47 -21.39
C ILE A 625 -27.60 8.05 -21.94
N VAL A 626 -28.77 7.65 -22.45
CA VAL A 626 -28.98 6.37 -23.13
C VAL A 626 -29.70 6.61 -24.45
N THR A 627 -29.15 6.10 -25.53
CA THR A 627 -29.73 6.17 -26.87
C THR A 627 -30.29 4.79 -27.28
N PRO A 628 -31.31 4.73 -28.16
CA PRO A 628 -31.84 3.45 -28.62
C PRO A 628 -30.93 2.73 -29.63
N GLY A 629 -30.05 3.49 -30.29
CA GLY A 629 -29.04 3.00 -31.24
C GLY A 629 -27.80 3.89 -31.21
N TYR A 630 -26.73 3.51 -31.90
CA TYR A 630 -25.50 4.30 -31.98
C TYR A 630 -25.73 5.49 -32.92
N ASN A 631 -25.91 6.69 -32.35
CA ASN A 631 -25.97 7.94 -33.10
C ASN A 631 -24.62 8.68 -32.93
N PRO A 632 -23.78 8.76 -33.99
CA PRO A 632 -22.47 9.38 -33.90
C PRO A 632 -22.49 10.84 -33.40
N GLU A 633 -23.52 11.61 -33.78
CA GLU A 633 -23.64 13.02 -33.39
C GLU A 633 -23.84 13.15 -31.87
N VAL A 634 -24.78 12.38 -31.31
CA VAL A 634 -25.06 12.38 -29.87
C VAL A 634 -23.89 11.80 -29.09
N VAL A 635 -23.30 10.70 -29.58
CA VAL A 635 -22.18 10.04 -28.90
C VAL A 635 -20.96 10.95 -28.83
N ASN A 636 -20.53 11.52 -29.95
CA ASN A 636 -19.37 12.43 -29.97
C ASN A 636 -19.62 13.66 -29.10
N TYR A 637 -20.84 14.21 -29.13
CA TYR A 637 -21.20 15.34 -28.28
C TYR A 637 -21.06 15.03 -26.78
N CYS A 638 -21.53 13.86 -26.34
CA CYS A 638 -21.39 13.42 -24.96
C CYS A 638 -19.93 13.15 -24.58
N VAL A 639 -19.16 12.47 -25.44
CA VAL A 639 -17.75 12.15 -25.18
C VAL A 639 -16.92 13.42 -25.02
N VAL A 640 -17.04 14.39 -25.93
CA VAL A 640 -16.30 15.67 -25.87
C VAL A 640 -16.64 16.48 -24.62
N LYS A 641 -17.88 16.40 -24.15
CA LYS A 641 -18.34 17.11 -22.94
C LYS A 641 -18.16 16.31 -21.64
N GLU A 642 -17.52 15.15 -21.70
CA GLU A 642 -17.39 14.21 -20.57
C GLU A 642 -18.74 13.83 -19.91
N ILE A 643 -19.81 13.79 -20.71
CA ILE A 643 -21.14 13.35 -20.26
C ILE A 643 -21.20 11.83 -20.41
N PRO A 644 -21.48 11.07 -19.32
CA PRO A 644 -21.61 9.63 -19.43
C PRO A 644 -22.74 9.21 -20.38
N ILE A 645 -22.42 8.34 -21.33
CA ILE A 645 -23.36 7.82 -22.32
C ILE A 645 -23.23 6.31 -22.47
N VAL A 646 -24.37 5.63 -22.63
CA VAL A 646 -24.45 4.21 -23.00
C VAL A 646 -25.28 4.11 -24.29
N PRO A 647 -24.65 4.01 -25.47
CA PRO A 647 -25.37 3.95 -26.73
C PRO A 647 -25.96 2.56 -26.98
N GLY A 648 -27.10 2.50 -27.68
CA GLY A 648 -27.69 1.25 -28.15
C GLY A 648 -26.87 0.61 -29.27
N CYS A 649 -26.49 -0.66 -29.13
CA CYS A 649 -25.78 -1.44 -30.15
C CYS A 649 -26.45 -2.81 -30.30
N MET A 650 -26.84 -3.16 -31.53
CA MET A 650 -27.45 -4.47 -31.84
C MET A 650 -26.47 -5.41 -32.55
N ASP A 651 -25.43 -4.88 -33.20
CA ASP A 651 -24.47 -5.59 -34.05
C ASP A 651 -23.02 -5.13 -33.81
N THR A 652 -22.07 -5.80 -34.49
CA THR A 652 -20.63 -5.55 -34.38
C THR A 652 -20.22 -4.17 -34.90
N ASN A 653 -20.87 -3.64 -35.94
CA ASN A 653 -20.54 -2.31 -36.48
C ASN A 653 -20.82 -1.22 -35.44
N ALA A 654 -21.98 -1.27 -34.79
CA ALA A 654 -22.32 -0.34 -33.72
C ALA A 654 -21.39 -0.47 -32.50
N ILE A 655 -20.97 -1.69 -32.18
CA ILE A 655 -20.01 -1.96 -31.12
C ILE A 655 -18.64 -1.35 -31.45
N GLU A 656 -18.12 -1.56 -32.65
CA GLU A 656 -16.81 -1.04 -33.06
C GLU A 656 -16.78 0.49 -33.14
N MET A 657 -17.88 1.10 -33.55
CA MET A 657 -18.04 2.56 -33.47
C MET A 657 -18.03 3.06 -32.02
N ALA A 658 -18.59 2.33 -31.06
CA ALA A 658 -18.51 2.70 -29.65
C ALA A 658 -17.08 2.55 -29.10
N LEU A 659 -16.41 1.45 -29.43
CA LEU A 659 -15.03 1.21 -29.02
C LEU A 659 -14.05 2.25 -29.58
N SER A 660 -14.24 2.71 -30.82
CA SER A 660 -13.36 3.69 -31.47
C SER A 660 -13.35 5.07 -30.82
N VAL A 661 -14.40 5.41 -30.08
CA VAL A 661 -14.52 6.64 -29.27
C VAL A 661 -14.29 6.36 -27.78
N GLY A 662 -13.71 5.20 -27.45
CA GLY A 662 -13.31 4.81 -26.10
C GLY A 662 -14.47 4.43 -25.18
N LEU A 663 -15.63 4.01 -25.71
CA LEU A 663 -16.72 3.45 -24.91
C LEU A 663 -16.58 1.93 -24.80
N ASP A 664 -16.53 1.44 -23.57
CA ASP A 664 -16.37 0.02 -23.23
C ASP A 664 -17.67 -0.65 -22.75
N THR A 665 -18.76 0.11 -22.67
CA THR A 665 -20.07 -0.38 -22.23
C THR A 665 -21.16 0.13 -23.15
N VAL A 666 -21.98 -0.77 -23.67
CA VAL A 666 -23.06 -0.47 -24.63
C VAL A 666 -24.39 -1.09 -24.20
N LYS A 667 -25.50 -0.53 -24.68
CA LYS A 667 -26.85 -1.07 -24.45
C LYS A 667 -27.18 -2.07 -25.56
N PHE A 668 -27.33 -3.35 -25.22
CA PHE A 668 -27.80 -4.33 -26.20
C PHE A 668 -29.32 -4.24 -26.32
N PHE A 669 -29.81 -3.66 -27.42
CA PHE A 669 -31.23 -3.35 -27.59
C PHE A 669 -31.69 -3.52 -29.04
N PRO A 670 -32.87 -4.13 -29.29
CA PRO A 670 -33.74 -4.83 -28.33
C PRO A 670 -33.26 -6.27 -28.04
N ALA A 671 -32.90 -6.58 -26.79
CA ALA A 671 -32.14 -7.78 -26.42
C ALA A 671 -32.80 -9.12 -26.84
N GLU A 672 -34.01 -9.41 -26.37
CA GLU A 672 -34.67 -10.69 -26.70
C GLU A 672 -35.00 -10.81 -28.19
N ALA A 673 -35.47 -9.73 -28.81
CA ALA A 673 -35.81 -9.73 -30.23
C ALA A 673 -34.58 -9.88 -31.13
N ALA A 674 -33.39 -9.49 -30.65
CA ALA A 674 -32.12 -9.66 -31.35
C ALA A 674 -31.46 -11.03 -31.11
N GLY A 675 -32.15 -12.00 -30.49
CA GLY A 675 -31.62 -13.35 -30.23
C GLY A 675 -31.13 -13.58 -28.80
N GLY A 676 -31.42 -12.65 -27.89
CA GLY A 676 -31.24 -12.81 -26.45
C GLY A 676 -29.80 -13.03 -25.99
N LEU A 677 -29.63 -13.74 -24.87
CA LEU A 677 -28.32 -13.99 -24.25
C LEU A 677 -27.37 -14.77 -25.16
N ALA A 678 -27.90 -15.64 -26.02
CA ALA A 678 -27.10 -16.39 -26.99
C ALA A 678 -26.41 -15.46 -27.99
N MET A 679 -27.15 -14.51 -28.57
CA MET A 679 -26.58 -13.49 -29.45
C MET A 679 -25.59 -12.58 -28.70
N LEU A 680 -25.94 -12.14 -27.48
CA LEU A 680 -25.05 -11.30 -26.67
C LEU A 680 -23.70 -11.99 -26.42
N LYS A 681 -23.70 -13.29 -26.07
CA LYS A 681 -22.45 -14.07 -25.91
C LYS A 681 -21.65 -14.16 -27.21
N ALA A 682 -22.31 -14.35 -28.35
CA ALA A 682 -21.65 -14.36 -29.66
C ALA A 682 -20.99 -13.02 -29.98
N LEU A 683 -21.68 -11.90 -29.71
CA LEU A 683 -21.14 -10.55 -29.88
C LEU A 683 -19.99 -10.27 -28.90
N ALA A 684 -20.05 -10.76 -27.66
CA ALA A 684 -19.03 -10.50 -26.65
C ALA A 684 -17.72 -11.26 -26.89
N GLY A 685 -17.75 -12.39 -27.61
CA GLY A 685 -16.59 -13.26 -27.84
C GLY A 685 -15.35 -12.54 -28.40
N PRO A 686 -15.47 -11.74 -29.48
CA PRO A 686 -14.35 -10.98 -30.04
C PRO A 686 -13.86 -9.79 -29.19
N TYR A 687 -14.67 -9.30 -28.24
CA TYR A 687 -14.38 -8.04 -27.52
C TYR A 687 -14.19 -8.29 -26.03
N SER A 688 -12.96 -8.64 -25.63
CA SER A 688 -12.62 -9.04 -24.26
C SER A 688 -12.97 -8.02 -23.17
N ASN A 689 -12.88 -6.72 -23.46
CA ASN A 689 -13.12 -5.65 -22.47
C ASN A 689 -14.51 -5.02 -22.55
N LEU A 690 -15.35 -5.41 -23.53
CA LEU A 690 -16.67 -4.82 -23.73
C LEU A 690 -17.70 -5.37 -22.72
N LYS A 691 -18.54 -4.49 -22.18
CA LYS A 691 -19.68 -4.83 -21.33
C LYS A 691 -21.00 -4.39 -21.97
N PHE A 692 -22.09 -5.03 -21.54
CA PHE A 692 -23.43 -4.84 -22.08
C PHE A 692 -24.44 -4.50 -21.00
N ILE A 693 -25.41 -3.67 -21.37
CA ILE A 693 -26.66 -3.45 -20.64
C ILE A 693 -27.82 -3.94 -21.52
N PRO A 694 -28.16 -5.25 -21.49
CA PRO A 694 -29.28 -5.79 -22.26
C PRO A 694 -30.58 -5.12 -21.83
N THR A 695 -31.35 -4.67 -22.82
CA THR A 695 -32.63 -4.01 -22.61
C THR A 695 -33.62 -4.44 -23.69
N GLY A 696 -34.88 -4.64 -23.32
CA GLY A 696 -35.95 -5.05 -24.24
C GLY A 696 -36.19 -6.56 -24.20
N GLY A 697 -37.36 -6.95 -23.68
CA GLY A 697 -37.72 -8.35 -23.42
C GLY A 697 -37.15 -8.94 -22.13
N ILE A 698 -36.34 -8.18 -21.38
CA ILE A 698 -35.91 -8.59 -20.04
C ILE A 698 -37.09 -8.49 -19.06
N GLY A 699 -37.26 -9.51 -18.23
CA GLY A 699 -38.31 -9.63 -17.23
C GLY A 699 -37.84 -10.44 -16.04
N ALA A 700 -38.76 -10.72 -15.11
CA ALA A 700 -38.44 -11.53 -13.94
C ALA A 700 -37.86 -12.89 -14.34
N ASP A 701 -38.38 -13.54 -15.38
CA ASP A 701 -38.04 -14.93 -15.71
C ASP A 701 -36.60 -15.13 -16.20
N ASN A 702 -36.07 -14.21 -17.00
CA ASN A 702 -34.72 -14.30 -17.60
C ASN A 702 -33.66 -13.41 -16.93
N LEU A 703 -34.03 -12.55 -15.97
CA LEU A 703 -33.12 -11.58 -15.33
C LEU A 703 -31.81 -12.20 -14.83
N THR A 704 -31.91 -13.29 -14.07
CA THR A 704 -30.77 -13.93 -13.42
C THR A 704 -29.81 -14.54 -14.45
N GLU A 705 -30.32 -15.10 -15.54
CA GLU A 705 -29.52 -15.70 -16.60
C GLU A 705 -28.58 -14.69 -17.25
N TYR A 706 -29.09 -13.47 -17.50
CA TYR A 706 -28.26 -12.37 -18.00
C TYR A 706 -27.26 -11.88 -16.95
N LEU A 707 -27.71 -11.62 -15.72
CA LEU A 707 -26.87 -11.00 -14.68
C LEU A 707 -25.74 -11.88 -14.14
N ILE A 708 -25.80 -13.20 -14.37
CA ILE A 708 -24.71 -14.14 -14.08
C ILE A 708 -23.60 -14.04 -15.14
N TYR A 709 -23.93 -13.65 -16.38
CA TYR A 709 -22.91 -13.50 -17.41
C TYR A 709 -22.07 -12.24 -17.13
N ASP A 710 -20.76 -12.40 -17.05
CA ASP A 710 -19.84 -11.39 -16.55
C ASP A 710 -19.68 -10.18 -17.47
N LYS A 711 -20.07 -10.31 -18.73
CA LYS A 711 -20.14 -9.20 -19.68
C LYS A 711 -21.40 -8.35 -19.49
N VAL A 712 -22.33 -8.73 -18.62
CA VAL A 712 -23.54 -7.95 -18.33
C VAL A 712 -23.34 -7.10 -17.06
N THR A 713 -23.31 -5.78 -17.25
CA THR A 713 -23.18 -4.81 -16.15
C THR A 713 -24.46 -4.75 -15.33
N ALA A 714 -25.58 -4.51 -16.01
CA ALA A 714 -26.93 -4.40 -15.45
C ALA A 714 -27.97 -4.73 -16.51
N CYS A 715 -29.20 -5.01 -16.12
CA CYS A 715 -30.32 -5.25 -17.04
C CYS A 715 -31.29 -4.08 -17.05
N GLY A 716 -31.63 -3.58 -18.24
CA GLY A 716 -32.68 -2.58 -18.42
C GLY A 716 -34.05 -3.23 -18.66
N GLY A 717 -35.09 -2.75 -18.00
CA GLY A 717 -36.45 -3.17 -18.34
C GLY A 717 -37.58 -2.44 -17.65
N SER A 718 -38.79 -2.66 -18.16
CA SER A 718 -39.99 -1.90 -17.80
C SER A 718 -41.07 -2.73 -17.10
N TRP A 719 -40.83 -4.01 -16.80
CA TRP A 719 -41.87 -4.90 -16.25
C TRP A 719 -42.36 -4.47 -14.86
N MET A 720 -41.50 -3.79 -14.08
CA MET A 720 -41.82 -3.23 -12.77
C MET A 720 -42.55 -1.89 -12.86
N VAL A 721 -42.37 -1.16 -13.96
CA VAL A 721 -42.81 0.24 -14.15
C VAL A 721 -43.62 0.37 -15.44
N LYS A 722 -44.54 -0.58 -15.67
CA LYS A 722 -45.39 -0.57 -16.87
C LYS A 722 -46.19 0.74 -16.93
N PRO A 723 -46.37 1.35 -18.11
CA PRO A 723 -47.14 2.59 -18.25
C PRO A 723 -48.57 2.50 -17.69
N SER A 724 -49.21 1.32 -17.73
CA SER A 724 -50.53 1.11 -17.12
C SER A 724 -50.50 1.30 -15.59
N LEU A 725 -49.50 0.74 -14.90
CA LEU A 725 -49.37 0.87 -13.45
C LEU A 725 -49.18 2.32 -13.01
N ILE A 726 -48.39 3.10 -13.77
CA ILE A 726 -48.17 4.51 -13.50
C ILE A 726 -49.45 5.32 -13.78
N ARG A 727 -50.13 5.08 -14.91
CA ARG A 727 -51.38 5.78 -15.24
C ARG A 727 -52.46 5.53 -14.21
N GLU A 728 -52.59 4.30 -13.74
CA GLU A 728 -53.55 3.86 -12.70
C GLU A 728 -53.07 4.16 -11.27
N GLU A 729 -51.90 4.80 -11.10
CA GLU A 729 -51.32 5.17 -9.78
C GLU A 729 -51.14 3.98 -8.82
N ARG A 730 -50.90 2.79 -9.38
CA ARG A 730 -50.64 1.54 -8.64
C ARG A 730 -49.20 1.47 -8.13
N PHE A 731 -48.77 2.48 -7.37
CA PHE A 731 -47.39 2.62 -6.90
C PHE A 731 -46.99 1.50 -5.92
N ASP A 732 -47.92 1.00 -5.10
CA ASP A 732 -47.66 -0.14 -4.22
C ASP A 732 -47.31 -1.42 -5.01
N GLU A 733 -47.95 -1.61 -6.17
CA GLU A 733 -47.64 -2.73 -7.07
C GLU A 733 -46.27 -2.54 -7.73
N ILE A 734 -45.88 -1.31 -8.05
CA ILE A 734 -44.53 -0.99 -8.55
C ILE A 734 -43.49 -1.34 -7.47
N THR A 735 -43.71 -0.96 -6.21
CA THR A 735 -42.86 -1.33 -5.08
C THR A 735 -42.72 -2.86 -4.99
N ARG A 736 -43.84 -3.59 -4.95
CA ARG A 736 -43.85 -5.06 -4.84
C ARG A 736 -43.11 -5.74 -5.99
N LEU A 737 -43.31 -5.30 -7.23
CA LEU A 737 -42.63 -5.86 -8.41
C LEU A 737 -41.12 -5.54 -8.39
N THR A 738 -40.75 -4.37 -7.90
CA THR A 738 -39.37 -3.95 -7.73
C THR A 738 -38.66 -4.80 -6.68
N GLU A 739 -39.28 -5.01 -5.51
CA GLU A 739 -38.76 -5.90 -4.46
C GLU A 739 -38.55 -7.32 -4.99
N ALA A 740 -39.54 -7.87 -5.70
CA ALA A 740 -39.45 -9.20 -6.28
C ALA A 740 -38.27 -9.31 -7.27
N ALA A 741 -38.05 -8.29 -8.09
CA ALA A 741 -36.93 -8.24 -9.01
C ALA A 741 -35.57 -8.18 -8.28
N VAL A 742 -35.47 -7.34 -7.23
CA VAL A 742 -34.26 -7.24 -6.40
C VAL A 742 -33.97 -8.56 -5.70
N GLN A 743 -34.97 -9.20 -5.08
CA GLN A 743 -34.78 -10.50 -4.42
C GLN A 743 -34.29 -11.57 -5.39
N LYS A 744 -34.84 -11.61 -6.62
CA LYS A 744 -34.40 -12.54 -7.66
C LYS A 744 -32.97 -12.24 -8.16
N MET A 745 -32.59 -10.98 -8.27
CA MET A 745 -31.23 -10.57 -8.60
C MET A 745 -30.24 -11.01 -7.53
N LEU A 746 -30.51 -10.75 -6.25
CA LEU A 746 -29.61 -11.04 -5.14
C LEU A 746 -29.51 -12.54 -4.84
N GLY A 747 -30.64 -13.25 -4.89
CA GLY A 747 -30.71 -14.71 -4.81
C GLY A 747 -30.20 -15.28 -3.50
N PHE A 748 -30.52 -14.66 -2.36
CA PHE A 748 -30.15 -15.17 -1.03
C PHE A 748 -30.58 -16.62 -0.84
N LYS A 749 -29.64 -17.47 -0.40
CA LYS A 749 -29.89 -18.86 -0.03
C LYS A 749 -29.05 -19.21 1.19
N LEU A 750 -29.66 -19.75 2.23
CA LEU A 750 -28.91 -20.25 3.38
C LEU A 750 -28.04 -21.43 2.94
N PHE A 751 -26.72 -21.34 3.11
CA PHE A 751 -25.79 -22.38 2.70
C PHE A 751 -25.47 -23.33 3.86
N TYR A 752 -24.94 -22.79 4.96
CA TYR A 752 -24.78 -23.53 6.20
C TYR A 752 -24.93 -22.65 7.43
N VAL A 753 -25.20 -23.30 8.55
CA VAL A 753 -25.01 -22.73 9.89
C VAL A 753 -24.04 -23.64 10.62
N GLU A 754 -22.99 -23.04 11.14
CA GLU A 754 -21.98 -23.67 11.97
C GLU A 754 -22.20 -23.27 13.43
N VAL A 755 -22.05 -24.22 14.36
CA VAL A 755 -22.26 -24.07 15.81
C VAL A 755 -21.12 -24.73 16.58
N LEU A 756 -20.78 -24.19 17.75
CA LEU A 756 -19.57 -24.55 18.52
C LEU A 756 -19.64 -25.88 19.27
N GLU A 757 -20.84 -26.35 19.65
CA GLU A 757 -21.04 -27.63 20.32
C GLU A 757 -22.23 -28.38 19.72
N LYS A 758 -22.10 -29.71 19.61
CA LYS A 758 -23.20 -30.61 19.27
C LYS A 758 -24.01 -30.95 20.52
N ASN A 759 -25.22 -30.41 20.64
CA ASN A 759 -26.23 -30.81 21.62
C ASN A 759 -27.56 -31.24 20.94
N GLU A 760 -28.54 -31.71 21.70
CA GLU A 760 -29.86 -32.11 21.15
C GLU A 760 -30.54 -30.98 20.36
N ASP A 761 -30.45 -29.73 20.84
CA ASP A 761 -31.01 -28.55 20.18
C ASP A 761 -30.39 -28.30 18.79
N THR A 762 -29.09 -28.52 18.63
CA THR A 762 -28.41 -28.36 17.33
C THR A 762 -28.79 -29.45 16.32
N GLN A 763 -29.14 -30.65 16.77
CA GLN A 763 -29.72 -31.68 15.88
C GLN A 763 -31.11 -31.29 15.40
N GLU A 764 -31.92 -30.69 16.27
CA GLU A 764 -33.28 -30.26 15.96
C GLU A 764 -33.30 -29.01 15.06
N ALA A 765 -32.45 -28.02 15.35
CA ALA A 765 -32.18 -26.88 14.46
C ALA A 765 -31.66 -27.35 13.10
N GLY A 766 -30.84 -28.40 13.06
CA GLY A 766 -30.39 -29.03 11.83
C GLY A 766 -31.51 -29.59 10.95
N LYS A 767 -32.65 -30.02 11.52
CA LYS A 767 -33.83 -30.42 10.74
C LYS A 767 -34.48 -29.20 10.08
N ILE A 768 -34.62 -28.09 10.81
CA ILE A 768 -35.20 -26.83 10.30
C ILE A 768 -34.30 -26.21 9.21
N ILE A 769 -32.99 -26.18 9.44
CA ILE A 769 -32.02 -25.61 8.48
C ILE A 769 -31.98 -26.42 7.18
N ARG A 770 -32.14 -27.75 7.25
CA ARG A 770 -32.31 -28.60 6.05
C ARG A 770 -33.61 -28.33 5.31
N LEU A 771 -34.71 -28.05 6.02
CA LEU A 771 -35.97 -27.62 5.41
C LEU A 771 -35.83 -26.28 4.66
N LEU A 772 -34.92 -25.41 5.12
CA LEU A 772 -34.58 -24.15 4.46
C LEU A 772 -33.49 -24.28 3.37
N GLY A 773 -33.04 -25.50 3.07
CA GLY A 773 -32.08 -25.79 1.99
C GLY A 773 -30.60 -25.62 2.35
N GLY A 774 -30.26 -25.47 3.64
CA GLY A 774 -28.88 -25.43 4.14
C GLY A 774 -28.49 -26.69 4.92
N HIS A 775 -27.24 -26.76 5.38
CA HIS A 775 -26.76 -27.86 6.23
C HIS A 775 -26.09 -27.36 7.51
N VAL A 776 -26.08 -28.17 8.57
CA VAL A 776 -25.39 -27.86 9.83
C VAL A 776 -24.10 -28.65 9.92
N ARG A 777 -23.00 -27.98 10.23
CA ARG A 777 -21.67 -28.59 10.45
C ARG A 777 -21.18 -28.27 11.86
N ALA A 778 -20.41 -29.19 12.44
CA ALA A 778 -19.75 -29.00 13.72
C ALA A 778 -18.24 -29.17 13.53
N LEU A 779 -17.43 -28.27 14.09
CA LEU A 779 -15.98 -28.30 14.04
C LEU A 779 -15.39 -28.10 15.44
N GLU A 780 -14.13 -28.49 15.60
CA GLU A 780 -13.35 -28.19 16.80
C GLU A 780 -13.19 -26.66 16.97
N PRO A 781 -13.26 -26.15 18.21
CA PRO A 781 -13.37 -24.72 18.48
C PRO A 781 -12.17 -23.95 17.94
N ARG A 782 -12.39 -23.12 16.91
CA ARG A 782 -11.50 -21.99 16.59
C ARG A 782 -11.80 -20.84 17.56
N GLN A 783 -10.75 -20.27 18.16
CA GLN A 783 -10.76 -19.40 19.35
C GLN A 783 -11.57 -18.08 19.29
N GLU A 784 -12.35 -17.78 18.23
CA GLU A 784 -12.85 -16.42 17.97
C GLU A 784 -14.39 -16.25 17.82
N SER A 785 -15.20 -17.30 17.97
CA SER A 785 -16.67 -17.17 17.90
C SER A 785 -17.36 -17.66 19.18
N ARG A 786 -18.40 -16.94 19.65
CA ARG A 786 -19.20 -17.29 20.84
C ARG A 786 -20.42 -18.18 20.52
N CYS A 787 -20.91 -18.18 19.27
CA CYS A 787 -22.11 -18.92 18.86
C CYS A 787 -21.95 -19.74 17.57
N GLY A 788 -20.97 -19.41 16.71
CA GLY A 788 -20.75 -20.04 15.40
C GLY A 788 -20.80 -19.06 14.21
N GLU A 789 -21.07 -19.59 13.01
CA GLU A 789 -21.10 -18.85 11.73
C GLU A 789 -22.38 -19.17 10.92
N ILE A 790 -22.93 -18.19 10.21
CA ILE A 790 -24.02 -18.36 9.23
C ILE A 790 -23.47 -17.97 7.86
N ALA A 791 -23.49 -18.89 6.91
CA ALA A 791 -23.09 -18.64 5.54
C ALA A 791 -24.31 -18.53 4.61
N ILE A 792 -24.37 -17.45 3.84
CA ILE A 792 -25.45 -17.15 2.90
C ILE A 792 -24.88 -17.06 1.49
N GLU A 793 -25.31 -17.96 0.62
CA GLU A 793 -25.05 -17.95 -0.81
C GLU A 793 -25.85 -16.85 -1.52
N THR A 794 -25.22 -16.20 -2.49
CA THR A 794 -25.80 -15.09 -3.25
C THR A 794 -25.38 -15.17 -4.72
N ASN A 795 -26.19 -14.61 -5.62
CA ASN A 795 -25.84 -14.58 -7.04
C ASN A 795 -24.70 -13.58 -7.34
N SER A 796 -24.50 -12.59 -6.47
CA SER A 796 -23.45 -11.58 -6.60
C SER A 796 -23.15 -10.96 -5.25
N VAL A 797 -22.00 -11.30 -4.67
CA VAL A 797 -21.59 -10.79 -3.34
C VAL A 797 -21.51 -9.28 -3.34
N ILE A 798 -20.97 -8.67 -4.41
CA ILE A 798 -20.82 -7.21 -4.49
C ILE A 798 -22.16 -6.48 -4.55
N ARG A 799 -23.17 -7.02 -5.26
CA ARG A 799 -24.53 -6.44 -5.32
C ARG A 799 -25.24 -6.59 -3.98
N VAL A 800 -25.07 -7.73 -3.30
CA VAL A 800 -25.62 -7.93 -1.95
C VAL A 800 -24.98 -7.00 -0.94
N ALA A 801 -23.65 -6.90 -0.93
CA ALA A 801 -22.92 -5.98 -0.06
C ALA A 801 -23.40 -4.53 -0.27
N TYR A 802 -23.55 -4.10 -1.52
CA TYR A 802 -24.10 -2.78 -1.85
C TYR A 802 -25.55 -2.59 -1.37
N TYR A 803 -26.41 -3.58 -1.61
CA TYR A 803 -27.82 -3.56 -1.20
C TYR A 803 -28.01 -3.47 0.33
N LEU A 804 -27.20 -4.23 1.07
CA LEU A 804 -27.18 -4.26 2.53
C LEU A 804 -26.56 -3.00 3.11
N TRP A 805 -25.49 -2.49 2.51
CA TRP A 805 -24.84 -1.23 2.89
C TRP A 805 -25.79 -0.04 2.82
N LYS A 806 -26.60 0.06 1.74
CA LYS A 806 -27.65 1.08 1.62
C LYS A 806 -28.74 0.98 2.71
N ARG A 807 -28.80 -0.13 3.43
CA ARG A 807 -29.71 -0.39 4.56
C ARG A 807 -28.99 -0.34 5.92
N GLY A 808 -27.76 0.15 5.95
CA GLY A 808 -27.01 0.35 7.19
C GLY A 808 -26.23 -0.86 7.68
N VAL A 809 -26.16 -1.95 6.92
CA VAL A 809 -25.38 -3.15 7.28
C VAL A 809 -23.97 -3.03 6.71
N CYS A 810 -22.96 -3.09 7.57
CA CYS A 810 -21.56 -2.91 7.19
C CYS A 810 -20.85 -4.24 6.93
N MET A 811 -19.97 -4.28 5.92
CA MET A 811 -19.10 -5.42 5.64
C MET A 811 -17.77 -5.26 6.38
N ASP A 812 -17.16 -6.37 6.82
CA ASP A 812 -15.78 -6.38 7.29
C ASP A 812 -14.83 -6.53 6.10
N MET A 813 -14.33 -5.40 5.61
CA MET A 813 -13.47 -5.32 4.43
C MET A 813 -12.17 -6.13 4.57
N ARG A 814 -11.73 -6.43 5.81
CA ARG A 814 -10.51 -7.23 6.08
C ARG A 814 -10.67 -8.70 5.71
N THR A 815 -11.91 -9.14 5.51
CA THR A 815 -12.29 -10.54 5.26
C THR A 815 -12.68 -10.80 3.80
N MET A 816 -12.45 -9.83 2.91
CA MET A 816 -12.75 -10.00 1.50
C MET A 816 -11.83 -11.05 0.89
N GLU A 817 -12.43 -12.05 0.25
CA GLU A 817 -11.72 -13.07 -0.50
C GLU A 817 -12.05 -12.91 -1.98
N TYR A 818 -11.03 -12.71 -2.81
CA TYR A 818 -11.17 -12.62 -4.26
C TYR A 818 -10.72 -13.91 -4.94
N GLY A 819 -11.37 -14.25 -6.05
CA GLY A 819 -11.02 -15.38 -6.92
C GLY A 819 -11.34 -15.00 -8.36
N GLU A 820 -10.37 -15.21 -9.26
CA GLU A 820 -10.45 -14.81 -10.68
C GLU A 820 -10.89 -13.34 -10.88
N GLY A 821 -10.41 -12.44 -10.02
CA GLY A 821 -10.73 -11.01 -10.07
C GLY A 821 -12.16 -10.66 -9.64
N ARG A 822 -12.91 -11.58 -9.02
CA ARG A 822 -14.25 -11.33 -8.47
C ARG A 822 -14.29 -11.60 -6.97
N LEU A 823 -15.07 -10.79 -6.25
CA LEU A 823 -15.31 -10.99 -4.82
C LEU A 823 -16.10 -12.29 -4.61
N GLN A 824 -15.47 -13.26 -3.97
CA GLN A 824 -16.03 -14.59 -3.69
C GLN A 824 -16.70 -14.64 -2.33
N SER A 825 -16.14 -13.93 -1.33
CA SER A 825 -16.75 -13.87 -0.02
C SER A 825 -16.40 -12.61 0.75
N VAL A 826 -17.24 -12.27 1.73
CA VAL A 826 -16.99 -11.22 2.72
C VAL A 826 -17.87 -11.46 3.95
N TYR A 827 -17.39 -11.10 5.14
CA TYR A 827 -18.17 -11.15 6.37
C TYR A 827 -18.90 -9.83 6.63
N LEU A 828 -20.01 -9.89 7.36
CA LEU A 828 -20.59 -8.72 8.01
C LEU A 828 -19.70 -8.28 9.18
N LYS A 829 -19.61 -6.97 9.41
CA LYS A 829 -18.89 -6.40 10.57
C LYS A 829 -19.64 -6.72 11.88
N ASP A 830 -20.96 -6.58 11.84
CA ASP A 830 -21.82 -6.88 12.98
C ASP A 830 -22.21 -8.36 13.04
N ARG A 831 -22.27 -8.90 14.26
CA ARG A 831 -22.78 -10.24 14.52
C ARG A 831 -24.30 -10.21 14.66
N ILE A 832 -24.98 -11.20 14.09
CA ILE A 832 -26.43 -11.36 14.22
C ILE A 832 -26.70 -12.47 15.24
N GLY A 833 -27.24 -12.10 16.41
CA GLY A 833 -27.48 -13.08 17.48
C GLY A 833 -26.23 -13.80 17.98
N GLY A 834 -25.05 -13.18 17.86
CA GLY A 834 -23.75 -13.76 18.22
C GLY A 834 -23.05 -14.53 17.09
N PHE A 835 -23.73 -14.85 15.99
CA PHE A 835 -23.16 -15.52 14.83
C PHE A 835 -22.37 -14.54 13.95
N ALA A 836 -21.21 -14.97 13.46
CA ALA A 836 -20.58 -14.31 12.32
C ALA A 836 -21.39 -14.62 11.05
N VAL A 837 -21.59 -13.65 10.16
CA VAL A 837 -22.36 -13.87 8.93
C VAL A 837 -21.44 -13.70 7.73
N LYS A 838 -21.25 -14.78 6.96
CA LYS A 838 -20.45 -14.80 5.73
C LYS A 838 -21.36 -14.75 4.51
N LEU A 839 -21.12 -13.80 3.61
CA LEU A 839 -21.71 -13.78 2.28
C LEU A 839 -20.81 -14.58 1.33
N LEU A 840 -21.40 -15.48 0.56
CA LEU A 840 -20.71 -16.34 -0.39
C LEU A 840 -21.26 -16.17 -1.81
N GLN A 841 -20.37 -16.17 -2.78
CA GLN A 841 -20.71 -16.23 -4.19
C GLN A 841 -21.18 -17.66 -4.51
N LYS A 842 -22.36 -17.82 -5.14
CA LYS A 842 -22.78 -19.11 -5.66
C LYS A 842 -21.80 -19.59 -6.73
N GLN A 843 -21.38 -20.85 -6.61
CA GLN A 843 -20.70 -21.54 -7.70
C GLN A 843 -21.72 -21.83 -8.79
N GLY A 844 -21.46 -21.28 -9.98
CA GLY A 844 -22.33 -21.38 -11.16
C GLY A 844 -22.27 -22.73 -11.83
#